data_AF-A0A950VJF5-F1
#
_entry.id   AF-A0A950VJF5-F1
#
_cell.length_a   1.000
_cell.length_b   1.000
_cell.length_c   1.000
_cell.angle_alpha   90.00
_cell.angle_beta   90.00
_cell.angle_gamma   90.00
#
_symmetry.space_group_name_H-M   'P 1'
#
loop_
_entity.id
_entity.type
_entity.pdbx_description
1 polymer ?
#
loop_
_entity_poly.entity_id
_entity_poly.type
_entity_poly.pdbx_seq_one_letter_code
_entity_poly.pdbx_strand_id
1 'polypeptide(L)'
;GGFGGGGGVNGSTISSTGGPGGFGGGGGSGGTTGGTPGFGGGGGGVQNVAGGGAGLGGAIFNAAGAVTITNSTLTGNTAQGGGTGAGSGNGSGYGGALFNLNGSLTLINDTLAGNTVAAGTGGGGGSADGGALYTLGLDGVLASAVSGQTATIGLAADAQDKFINTLFANSTGGSDIVNNNSTVSNSSSNNLATQSTGLPTGVSATTTAALNLDSMPANNGGPTPTLALNSPSSAIDTGFDTTQAPYNLTTDQRGLQRKVNGKVDVGAYEFGAAVVLLVSGFPTSTFAGAAHTVTVTAQAPNGQVVTSYNGTVAITSSDGHAGLPTSMPLTNGVGTFTVTLKTPGLQSISASDGTISGSESGIIVDNATNYAQVDTTVDLNNDTVVLLDNPSGGALVQTLDSHFNVLHSNNFAIAGWTAIKVAAGGDGLTRLLWVQNGRGAADLWLLNADDTVNSTLQIPFFVSGWQPVDVAVGSGASSQTRLLWFNGGSGQAAVWTVNNNFNLAMFNPVSNAVVFGPVPGWRVQALAVSPTDVPWLLWDHDSTGQAALWTLNTDNTFLNGAGYTPLTSGWTAEEVTVASDGNGRLLWDNTDGTAAIWTINGGSLLDMGASVYGPFAGFTAVALEGGGDGLTRLVWTSSGGTQAVWLIDASGFLTSSTTFSF
;
A
#
# COMPACT_ATOMS: atom_id res chain seq x y z
N GLY A 1 0.49 -18.44 -59.67
CA GLY A 1 -0.03 -17.16 -59.11
C GLY A 1 1.12 -16.28 -58.67
N GLY A 2 0.84 -15.06 -58.19
CA GLY A 2 1.78 -14.29 -57.37
C GLY A 2 1.87 -14.87 -55.95
N PHE A 3 2.26 -14.06 -54.96
CA PHE A 3 2.16 -14.44 -53.54
C PHE A 3 0.76 -14.95 -53.17
N GLY A 4 0.70 -16.10 -52.50
CA GLY A 4 -0.54 -16.74 -52.05
C GLY A 4 -1.47 -17.22 -53.17
N GLY A 5 -1.12 -17.03 -54.44
CA GLY A 5 -1.99 -17.38 -55.56
C GLY A 5 -1.99 -18.87 -55.86
N GLY A 6 -3.10 -19.55 -55.57
CA GLY A 6 -3.32 -20.95 -55.93
C GLY A 6 -3.29 -21.20 -57.45
N GLY A 7 -2.96 -22.42 -57.84
CA GLY A 7 -3.01 -22.84 -59.23
C GLY A 7 -4.46 -22.95 -59.73
N GLY A 8 -4.73 -22.42 -60.92
CA GLY A 8 -6.07 -22.48 -61.53
C GLY A 8 -6.51 -23.92 -61.85
N VAL A 9 -7.81 -24.14 -61.78
CA VAL A 9 -8.49 -25.37 -62.21
C VAL A 9 -8.67 -25.33 -63.73
N ASN A 10 -8.09 -26.28 -64.47
CA ASN A 10 -8.42 -26.42 -65.89
C ASN A 10 -9.63 -27.35 -66.02
N GLY A 11 -10.81 -26.77 -66.10
CA GLY A 11 -12.06 -27.51 -66.27
C GLY A 11 -12.12 -28.22 -67.62
N SER A 12 -12.27 -29.55 -67.58
CA SER A 12 -12.94 -30.33 -68.63
C SER A 12 -12.14 -30.76 -69.87
N THR A 13 -10.94 -31.33 -69.73
CA THR A 13 -10.42 -32.31 -70.72
C THR A 13 -9.56 -33.40 -70.07
N ILE A 14 -9.70 -34.64 -70.57
CA ILE A 14 -9.02 -35.89 -70.13
C ILE A 14 -7.48 -35.82 -70.31
N SER A 15 -6.90 -34.69 -70.74
CA SER A 15 -5.45 -34.51 -70.97
C SER A 15 -4.88 -33.19 -70.44
N SER A 16 -5.52 -32.55 -69.45
CA SER A 16 -5.07 -31.25 -68.93
C SER A 16 -4.18 -31.38 -67.68
N THR A 17 -3.16 -30.52 -67.58
CA THR A 17 -2.31 -30.32 -66.39
C THR A 17 -2.84 -29.15 -65.57
N GLY A 18 -2.88 -29.28 -64.25
CA GLY A 18 -3.28 -28.21 -63.34
C GLY A 18 -2.29 -27.03 -63.33
N GLY A 19 -2.78 -25.82 -63.05
CA GLY A 19 -1.91 -24.63 -63.00
C GLY A 19 -0.91 -24.68 -61.84
N PRO A 20 0.31 -24.16 -61.99
CA PRO A 20 1.28 -24.11 -60.89
C PRO A 20 0.88 -23.10 -59.79
N GLY A 21 1.19 -23.44 -58.54
CA GLY A 21 1.04 -22.55 -57.39
C GLY A 21 2.09 -21.44 -57.38
N GLY A 22 1.72 -20.24 -56.91
CA GLY A 22 2.68 -19.17 -56.60
C GLY A 22 3.35 -19.36 -55.23
N PHE A 23 4.16 -18.43 -54.76
CA PHE A 23 4.79 -18.53 -53.43
C PHE A 23 3.74 -18.67 -52.33
N GLY A 24 3.77 -19.75 -51.55
CA GLY A 24 2.73 -20.10 -50.57
C GLY A 24 1.45 -20.67 -51.17
N GLY A 25 1.31 -20.75 -52.50
CA GLY A 25 0.13 -21.27 -53.19
C GLY A 25 0.23 -22.77 -53.49
N GLY A 26 -0.86 -23.50 -53.29
CA GLY A 26 -0.99 -24.89 -53.73
C GLY A 26 -1.16 -25.01 -55.25
N GLY A 27 -0.78 -26.17 -55.79
CA GLY A 27 -0.98 -26.50 -57.20
C GLY A 27 -2.46 -26.71 -57.54
N GLY A 28 -2.89 -26.28 -58.72
CA GLY A 28 -4.26 -26.46 -59.21
C GLY A 28 -4.53 -27.92 -59.58
N SER A 29 -5.79 -28.33 -59.59
CA SER A 29 -6.14 -29.69 -60.04
C SER A 29 -6.11 -29.81 -61.56
N GLY A 30 -5.68 -30.96 -62.08
CA GLY A 30 -5.74 -31.28 -63.51
C GLY A 30 -6.55 -32.53 -63.84
N GLY A 31 -6.78 -32.79 -65.13
CA GLY A 31 -7.46 -34.00 -65.60
C GLY A 31 -6.59 -35.27 -65.54
N THR A 32 -5.27 -35.13 -65.74
CA THR A 32 -4.31 -36.26 -65.68
C THR A 32 -3.15 -36.04 -64.72
N THR A 33 -2.73 -34.79 -64.57
CA THR A 33 -1.59 -34.38 -63.75
C THR A 33 -1.96 -33.11 -63.00
N GLY A 34 -1.77 -33.10 -61.69
CA GLY A 34 -1.96 -31.90 -60.89
C GLY A 34 -0.85 -30.88 -61.12
N GLY A 35 -1.12 -29.63 -60.78
CA GLY A 35 -0.14 -28.54 -60.87
C GLY A 35 0.96 -28.67 -59.82
N THR A 36 2.15 -28.19 -60.14
CA THR A 36 3.27 -28.15 -59.18
C THR A 36 2.97 -27.15 -58.05
N PRO A 37 3.42 -27.45 -56.81
CA PRO A 37 3.30 -26.50 -55.71
C PRO A 37 4.27 -25.32 -55.86
N GLY A 38 3.92 -24.17 -55.28
CA GLY A 38 4.92 -23.15 -54.94
C GLY A 38 5.55 -23.40 -53.57
N PHE A 39 6.46 -22.53 -53.11
CA PHE A 39 7.13 -22.70 -51.81
C PHE A 39 6.12 -22.89 -50.67
N GLY A 40 6.28 -23.97 -49.91
CA GLY A 40 5.39 -24.36 -48.82
C GLY A 40 4.00 -24.83 -49.25
N GLY A 41 3.62 -24.73 -50.52
CA GLY A 41 2.35 -25.24 -51.04
C GLY A 41 2.36 -26.75 -51.23
N GLY A 42 1.17 -27.35 -51.26
CA GLY A 42 0.95 -28.74 -51.63
C GLY A 42 0.72 -28.90 -53.12
N GLY A 43 1.17 -30.02 -53.70
CA GLY A 43 0.95 -30.32 -55.11
C GLY A 43 -0.53 -30.55 -55.43
N GLY A 44 -0.98 -30.12 -56.61
CA GLY A 44 -2.34 -30.41 -57.07
C GLY A 44 -2.57 -31.90 -57.29
N GLY A 45 -3.80 -32.34 -57.12
CA GLY A 45 -4.26 -33.68 -57.48
C GLY A 45 -4.99 -33.73 -58.82
N VAL A 46 -5.62 -34.86 -59.09
CA VAL A 46 -6.55 -35.05 -60.21
C VAL A 46 -8.01 -34.91 -59.75
N GLN A 47 -8.97 -34.81 -60.68
CA GLN A 47 -10.41 -34.86 -60.39
C GLN A 47 -10.90 -33.79 -59.39
N ASN A 48 -10.57 -32.52 -59.64
CA ASN A 48 -10.98 -31.36 -58.84
C ASN A 48 -10.39 -31.27 -57.43
N VAL A 49 -9.30 -31.98 -57.13
CA VAL A 49 -8.58 -31.85 -55.85
C VAL A 49 -7.35 -30.95 -56.03
N ALA A 50 -7.42 -29.71 -55.55
CA ALA A 50 -6.28 -28.78 -55.56
C ALA A 50 -5.39 -29.00 -54.32
N GLY A 51 -4.12 -28.62 -54.44
CA GLY A 51 -3.16 -28.67 -53.35
C GLY A 51 -3.39 -27.57 -52.31
N GLY A 52 -2.96 -27.82 -51.08
CA GLY A 52 -3.12 -26.89 -49.96
C GLY A 52 -2.16 -25.70 -50.03
N GLY A 53 -2.58 -24.52 -49.58
CA GLY A 53 -1.72 -23.34 -49.45
C GLY A 53 -0.84 -23.40 -48.20
N ALA A 54 0.26 -22.65 -48.15
CA ALA A 54 1.11 -22.54 -46.97
C ALA A 54 0.52 -21.57 -45.93
N GLY A 55 0.73 -21.86 -44.65
CA GLY A 55 0.57 -20.89 -43.56
C GLY A 55 1.94 -20.30 -43.21
N LEU A 56 2.14 -18.99 -43.39
CA LEU A 56 3.44 -18.33 -43.21
C LEU A 56 3.27 -17.13 -42.28
N GLY A 57 3.95 -17.13 -41.13
CA GLY A 57 3.93 -16.00 -40.20
C GLY A 57 2.59 -15.86 -39.47
N GLY A 58 2.42 -16.55 -38.34
CA GLY A 58 1.14 -16.49 -37.60
C GLY A 58 0.86 -15.14 -36.96
N ALA A 59 1.90 -14.38 -36.60
CA ALA A 59 1.78 -12.97 -36.21
C ALA A 59 2.24 -12.03 -37.33
N ILE A 60 3.45 -12.27 -37.86
CA ILE A 60 4.10 -11.37 -38.81
C ILE A 60 4.65 -12.17 -39.99
N PHE A 61 4.28 -11.75 -41.19
CA PHE A 61 4.90 -12.16 -42.44
C PHE A 61 5.63 -10.96 -43.04
N ASN A 62 6.97 -11.00 -43.06
CA ASN A 62 7.81 -9.97 -43.67
C ASN A 62 8.34 -10.46 -45.02
N ALA A 63 8.21 -9.64 -46.06
CA ALA A 63 8.70 -9.96 -47.41
C ALA A 63 9.46 -8.79 -48.01
N ALA A 64 10.79 -8.91 -48.13
CA ALA A 64 11.73 -7.85 -48.51
C ALA A 64 11.62 -6.54 -47.73
N GLY A 65 10.90 -6.54 -46.60
CA GLY A 65 10.76 -5.39 -45.71
C GLY A 65 11.83 -5.37 -44.63
N ALA A 66 11.90 -4.24 -43.92
CA ALA A 66 12.69 -4.09 -42.71
C ALA A 66 11.76 -4.05 -41.50
N VAL A 67 11.92 -5.00 -40.57
CA VAL A 67 11.14 -5.10 -39.34
C VAL A 67 12.06 -4.98 -38.14
N THR A 68 11.75 -4.07 -37.22
CA THR A 68 12.38 -4.01 -35.90
C THR A 68 11.32 -4.26 -34.84
N ILE A 69 11.57 -5.25 -34.00
CA ILE A 69 10.78 -5.54 -32.81
C ILE A 69 11.69 -5.28 -31.62
N THR A 70 11.12 -4.69 -30.57
CA THR A 70 11.89 -4.34 -29.40
C THR A 70 11.00 -4.49 -28.18
N ASN A 71 11.55 -5.11 -27.13
CA ASN A 71 10.91 -5.16 -25.83
C ASN A 71 9.49 -5.77 -25.88
N SER A 72 9.32 -6.84 -26.66
CA SER A 72 8.00 -7.40 -26.97
C SER A 72 7.95 -8.91 -26.79
N THR A 73 6.78 -9.42 -26.38
CA THR A 73 6.48 -10.85 -26.35
C THR A 73 5.53 -11.23 -27.49
N LEU A 74 5.93 -12.19 -28.34
CA LEU A 74 5.07 -12.81 -29.35
C LEU A 74 4.82 -14.26 -28.94
N THR A 75 3.63 -14.53 -28.40
CA THR A 75 3.26 -15.84 -27.86
C THR A 75 1.90 -16.32 -28.35
N GLY A 76 1.73 -17.65 -28.45
CA GLY A 76 0.46 -18.28 -28.82
C GLY A 76 0.05 -18.10 -30.29
N ASN A 77 0.96 -17.68 -31.17
CA ASN A 77 0.67 -17.50 -32.59
C ASN A 77 0.74 -18.83 -33.33
N THR A 78 -0.06 -19.01 -34.38
CA THR A 78 -0.13 -20.27 -35.14
C THR A 78 0.02 -20.04 -36.64
N ALA A 79 0.93 -20.78 -37.28
CA ALA A 79 1.02 -20.87 -38.74
C ALA A 79 0.67 -22.30 -39.19
N GLN A 80 -0.48 -22.44 -39.85
CA GLN A 80 -1.05 -23.73 -40.26
C GLN A 80 -1.15 -23.82 -41.79
N GLY A 81 -0.55 -24.86 -42.37
CA GLY A 81 -0.75 -25.19 -43.79
C GLY A 81 -2.17 -25.66 -44.11
N GLY A 82 -2.65 -25.35 -45.30
CA GLY A 82 -3.97 -25.77 -45.78
C GLY A 82 -4.05 -27.29 -45.99
N GLY A 83 -5.12 -27.90 -45.48
CA GLY A 83 -5.42 -29.31 -45.69
C GLY A 83 -6.04 -29.59 -47.06
N THR A 84 -6.04 -30.86 -47.46
CA THR A 84 -6.59 -31.31 -48.75
C THR A 84 -7.26 -32.67 -48.67
N GLY A 85 -7.96 -33.06 -49.74
CA GLY A 85 -8.49 -34.42 -49.90
C GLY A 85 -7.43 -35.42 -50.38
N ALA A 86 -7.75 -36.71 -50.28
CA ALA A 86 -6.89 -37.79 -50.75
C ALA A 86 -6.51 -37.62 -52.23
N GLY A 87 -5.22 -37.76 -52.55
CA GLY A 87 -4.69 -37.63 -53.92
C GLY A 87 -4.11 -36.26 -54.28
N SER A 88 -3.98 -35.35 -53.31
CA SER A 88 -3.27 -34.08 -53.46
C SER A 88 -2.36 -33.81 -52.26
N GLY A 89 -1.51 -32.78 -52.37
CA GLY A 89 -0.53 -32.42 -51.36
C GLY A 89 -1.05 -31.41 -50.34
N ASN A 90 -0.66 -31.56 -49.07
CA ASN A 90 -0.96 -30.54 -48.06
C ASN A 90 0.02 -29.36 -48.13
N GLY A 91 -0.44 -28.21 -47.65
CA GLY A 91 0.41 -27.06 -47.42
C GLY A 91 1.27 -27.20 -46.16
N SER A 92 2.34 -26.41 -46.08
CA SER A 92 3.28 -26.33 -44.97
C SER A 92 2.93 -25.18 -44.01
N GLY A 93 3.33 -25.29 -42.75
CA GLY A 93 3.24 -24.23 -41.75
C GLY A 93 4.64 -23.76 -41.35
N TYR A 94 4.97 -22.49 -41.58
CA TYR A 94 6.29 -21.95 -41.24
C TYR A 94 6.18 -20.61 -40.51
N GLY A 95 7.03 -20.38 -39.52
CA GLY A 95 7.05 -19.10 -38.81
C GLY A 95 5.81 -18.92 -37.95
N GLY A 96 5.63 -19.71 -36.90
CA GLY A 96 4.44 -19.68 -36.05
C GLY A 96 4.15 -18.29 -35.49
N ALA A 97 5.18 -17.58 -35.01
CA ALA A 97 5.13 -16.14 -34.78
C ALA A 97 5.56 -15.35 -36.01
N LEU A 98 6.78 -15.56 -36.51
CA LEU A 98 7.34 -14.72 -37.57
C LEU A 98 7.91 -15.53 -38.74
N PHE A 99 7.56 -15.12 -39.96
CA PHE A 99 8.17 -15.59 -41.19
C PHE A 99 8.85 -14.42 -41.92
N ASN A 100 10.15 -14.51 -42.16
CA ASN A 100 10.94 -13.47 -42.83
C ASN A 100 11.45 -13.97 -44.19
N LEU A 101 10.98 -13.39 -45.29
CA LEU A 101 11.40 -13.71 -46.66
C LEU A 101 12.23 -12.58 -47.24
N ASN A 102 13.51 -12.81 -47.51
CA ASN A 102 14.41 -11.82 -48.12
C ASN A 102 14.40 -10.44 -47.44
N GLY A 103 13.98 -10.36 -46.17
CA GLY A 103 13.80 -9.13 -45.42
C GLY A 103 14.89 -8.96 -44.37
N SER A 104 15.03 -7.73 -43.87
CA SER A 104 15.88 -7.44 -42.72
C SER A 104 15.06 -7.50 -41.43
N LEU A 105 15.53 -8.27 -40.44
CA LEU A 105 14.86 -8.43 -39.15
C LEU A 105 15.79 -8.01 -38.02
N THR A 106 15.33 -7.16 -37.12
CA THR A 106 16.04 -6.82 -35.89
C THR A 106 15.14 -7.12 -34.69
N LEU A 107 15.57 -8.03 -33.83
CA LEU A 107 14.92 -8.36 -32.55
C LEU A 107 15.83 -7.92 -31.41
N ILE A 108 15.27 -7.22 -30.44
CA ILE A 108 16.01 -6.60 -29.33
C ILE A 108 15.19 -6.80 -28.07
N ASN A 109 15.71 -7.59 -27.14
CA ASN A 109 15.06 -7.82 -25.86
C ASN A 109 13.64 -8.35 -26.04
N ASP A 110 13.46 -9.36 -26.89
CA ASP A 110 12.16 -9.92 -27.27
C ASP A 110 12.01 -11.36 -26.80
N THR A 111 10.76 -11.79 -26.56
CA THR A 111 10.44 -13.18 -26.23
C THR A 111 9.46 -13.74 -27.28
N LEU A 112 9.92 -14.64 -28.14
CA LEU A 112 9.07 -15.37 -29.08
C LEU A 112 8.90 -16.80 -28.55
N ALA A 113 7.80 -17.07 -27.85
CA ALA A 113 7.62 -18.35 -27.17
C ALA A 113 6.22 -18.96 -27.32
N GLY A 114 6.08 -20.27 -27.18
CA GLY A 114 4.77 -20.93 -27.16
C GLY A 114 3.99 -20.81 -28.48
N ASN A 115 4.70 -20.68 -29.60
CA ASN A 115 4.10 -20.52 -30.92
C ASN A 115 3.98 -21.89 -31.63
N THR A 116 2.96 -22.05 -32.46
CA THR A 116 2.62 -23.33 -33.10
C THR A 116 2.82 -23.27 -34.61
N VAL A 117 3.41 -24.33 -35.17
CA VAL A 117 3.43 -24.59 -36.61
C VAL A 117 2.85 -25.96 -36.88
N ALA A 118 2.11 -26.08 -37.97
CA ALA A 118 1.55 -27.36 -38.38
C ALA A 118 1.37 -27.44 -39.90
N ALA A 119 1.63 -28.62 -40.45
CA ALA A 119 1.34 -28.94 -41.84
C ALA A 119 -0.16 -29.21 -42.00
N GLY A 120 -0.70 -28.99 -43.21
CA GLY A 120 -2.09 -29.31 -43.50
C GLY A 120 -2.40 -30.80 -43.37
N THR A 121 -3.69 -31.12 -43.23
CA THR A 121 -4.18 -32.47 -42.98
C THR A 121 -5.00 -33.02 -44.17
N GLY A 122 -5.15 -34.35 -44.25
CA GLY A 122 -6.03 -35.04 -45.20
C GLY A 122 -5.36 -35.56 -46.49
N GLY A 123 -4.34 -34.88 -47.01
CA GLY A 123 -3.47 -35.35 -48.10
C GLY A 123 -2.09 -35.84 -47.60
N GLY A 124 -1.13 -36.03 -48.52
CA GLY A 124 0.27 -36.33 -48.20
C GLY A 124 1.18 -35.12 -48.39
N GLY A 125 2.33 -35.05 -47.71
CA GLY A 125 3.26 -33.93 -47.83
C GLY A 125 2.90 -32.71 -46.97
N GLY A 126 3.68 -31.64 -47.10
CA GLY A 126 3.67 -30.47 -46.20
C GLY A 126 4.65 -30.64 -45.01
N SER A 127 5.25 -29.54 -44.55
CA SER A 127 6.17 -29.54 -43.40
C SER A 127 5.78 -28.46 -42.38
N ALA A 128 6.26 -28.61 -41.15
CA ALA A 128 6.02 -27.66 -40.06
C ALA A 128 7.34 -27.36 -39.37
N ASP A 129 7.77 -26.09 -39.38
CA ASP A 129 9.02 -25.70 -38.71
C ASP A 129 9.12 -24.20 -38.41
N GLY A 130 10.02 -23.82 -37.51
CA GLY A 130 10.25 -22.42 -37.13
C GLY A 130 9.06 -21.82 -36.39
N GLY A 131 8.62 -22.46 -35.31
CA GLY A 131 7.47 -22.01 -34.54
C GLY A 131 7.62 -20.60 -34.00
N ALA A 132 8.79 -20.19 -33.54
CA ALA A 132 9.06 -18.80 -33.19
C ALA A 132 9.45 -17.98 -34.43
N LEU A 133 10.44 -18.45 -35.18
CA LEU A 133 10.99 -17.74 -36.33
C LEU A 133 11.36 -18.69 -37.47
N TYR A 134 10.91 -18.37 -38.69
CA TYR A 134 11.42 -18.97 -39.91
C TYR A 134 11.95 -17.88 -40.83
N THR A 135 13.23 -17.93 -41.18
CA THR A 135 13.84 -17.00 -42.14
C THR A 135 14.20 -17.71 -43.43
N LEU A 136 13.92 -17.07 -44.56
CA LEU A 136 14.09 -17.61 -45.90
C LEU A 136 14.80 -16.61 -46.81
N GLY A 137 16.00 -16.96 -47.25
CA GLY A 137 16.75 -16.24 -48.27
C GLY A 137 16.67 -16.92 -49.64
N LEU A 138 16.17 -16.20 -50.66
CA LEU A 138 16.11 -16.61 -52.06
C LEU A 138 16.93 -15.65 -52.92
N ASP A 139 17.92 -16.17 -53.65
CA ASP A 139 18.71 -15.42 -54.64
C ASP A 139 17.95 -15.24 -55.96
N GLY A 140 16.89 -14.44 -55.93
CA GLY A 140 16.21 -13.94 -57.13
C GLY A 140 15.33 -14.97 -57.89
N VAL A 141 14.14 -14.49 -58.26
CA VAL A 141 13.03 -15.18 -58.96
C VAL A 141 12.14 -16.03 -58.06
N LEU A 142 10.96 -15.49 -57.73
CA LEU A 142 9.83 -16.36 -57.43
C LEU A 142 9.26 -16.83 -58.76
N ALA A 143 8.99 -18.13 -58.85
CA ALA A 143 8.36 -18.72 -60.00
C ALA A 143 7.09 -17.92 -60.38
N SER A 144 7.15 -17.22 -61.52
CA SER A 144 5.99 -16.60 -62.13
C SER A 144 5.25 -17.65 -62.94
N ALA A 145 3.92 -17.68 -62.84
CA ALA A 145 3.09 -18.54 -63.67
C ALA A 145 3.00 -18.07 -65.14
N VAL A 146 3.61 -16.92 -65.48
CA VAL A 146 3.67 -16.38 -66.84
C VAL A 146 5.03 -16.68 -67.45
N SER A 147 5.05 -17.48 -68.51
CA SER A 147 6.26 -17.81 -69.26
C SER A 147 6.98 -16.52 -69.70
N GLY A 148 8.25 -16.37 -69.31
CA GLY A 148 9.08 -15.22 -69.65
C GLY A 148 9.04 -14.03 -68.67
N GLN A 149 8.28 -14.09 -67.57
CA GLN A 149 8.34 -13.07 -66.51
C GLN A 149 8.95 -13.62 -65.23
N THR A 150 9.78 -12.82 -64.56
CA THR A 150 10.33 -13.13 -63.23
C THR A 150 9.92 -12.04 -62.25
N ALA A 151 9.23 -12.42 -61.17
CA ALA A 151 9.03 -11.50 -60.04
C ALA A 151 10.26 -11.62 -59.15
N THR A 152 10.89 -10.51 -58.80
CA THR A 152 12.00 -10.45 -57.84
C THR A 152 11.47 -9.91 -56.52
N ILE A 153 11.74 -10.60 -55.41
CA ILE A 153 11.54 -10.07 -54.05
C ILE A 153 12.94 -9.94 -53.46
N GLY A 154 13.54 -8.74 -53.52
CA GLY A 154 14.88 -8.50 -52.96
C GLY A 154 15.96 -9.50 -53.41
N LEU A 155 17.10 -9.48 -52.72
CA LEU A 155 18.15 -10.50 -52.83
C LEU A 155 18.37 -11.11 -51.45
N ALA A 156 18.75 -12.39 -51.37
CA ALA A 156 19.08 -13.02 -50.08
C ALA A 156 20.26 -12.33 -49.39
N ALA A 157 21.17 -11.73 -50.17
CA ALA A 157 22.27 -10.91 -49.67
C ALA A 157 21.82 -9.66 -48.88
N ASP A 158 20.62 -9.15 -49.16
CA ASP A 158 20.04 -7.99 -48.47
C ASP A 158 19.22 -8.40 -47.22
N ALA A 159 18.99 -9.70 -47.02
CA ALA A 159 18.32 -10.24 -45.85
C ALA A 159 19.29 -10.32 -44.66
N GLN A 160 19.22 -9.34 -43.78
CA GLN A 160 20.07 -9.23 -42.59
C GLN A 160 19.22 -9.41 -41.33
N ASP A 161 19.40 -10.55 -40.66
CA ASP A 161 18.80 -10.78 -39.36
C ASP A 161 19.79 -10.41 -38.24
N LYS A 162 19.30 -9.76 -37.20
CA LYS A 162 20.07 -9.37 -36.01
C LYS A 162 19.24 -9.61 -34.76
N PHE A 163 19.80 -10.33 -33.80
CA PHE A 163 19.13 -10.63 -32.53
C PHE A 163 19.98 -10.15 -31.36
N ILE A 164 19.36 -9.51 -30.38
CA ILE A 164 20.00 -9.13 -29.11
C ILE A 164 19.09 -9.45 -27.95
N ASN A 165 19.59 -10.20 -26.97
CA ASN A 165 18.85 -10.60 -25.77
C ASN A 165 17.48 -11.17 -26.12
N THR A 166 17.38 -11.97 -27.18
CA THR A 166 16.11 -12.53 -27.66
C THR A 166 15.98 -14.00 -27.22
N LEU A 167 14.78 -14.35 -26.75
CA LEU A 167 14.38 -15.73 -26.44
C LEU A 167 13.52 -16.33 -27.55
N PHE A 168 13.85 -17.54 -27.97
CA PHE A 168 13.03 -18.38 -28.86
C PHE A 168 12.73 -19.70 -28.15
N ALA A 169 11.49 -19.94 -27.73
CA ALA A 169 11.25 -21.07 -26.82
C ALA A 169 9.91 -21.77 -26.99
N ASN A 170 9.87 -23.04 -26.59
CA ASN A 170 8.63 -23.78 -26.34
C ASN A 170 7.67 -23.81 -27.54
N SER A 171 8.19 -23.77 -28.77
CA SER A 171 7.37 -23.92 -29.95
C SER A 171 6.80 -25.33 -30.07
N THR A 172 5.61 -25.44 -30.67
CA THR A 172 4.94 -26.72 -30.93
C THR A 172 4.90 -27.03 -32.42
N GLY A 173 5.17 -28.28 -32.78
CA GLY A 173 5.09 -28.79 -34.16
C GLY A 173 6.32 -28.57 -35.02
N GLY A 174 7.37 -27.93 -34.49
CA GLY A 174 8.65 -27.70 -35.17
C GLY A 174 9.71 -27.08 -34.24
N SER A 175 10.90 -26.81 -34.76
CA SER A 175 11.98 -26.06 -34.09
C SER A 175 11.51 -24.66 -33.73
N ASP A 176 12.11 -24.01 -32.73
CA ASP A 176 11.78 -22.61 -32.44
C ASP A 176 12.26 -21.70 -33.57
N ILE A 177 13.53 -21.86 -33.97
CA ILE A 177 14.15 -21.06 -35.02
C ILE A 177 14.64 -21.94 -36.17
N VAL A 178 14.33 -21.49 -37.39
CA VAL A 178 14.87 -22.03 -38.63
C VAL A 178 15.46 -20.89 -39.44
N ASN A 179 16.75 -21.01 -39.77
CA ASN A 179 17.38 -20.15 -40.78
C ASN A 179 17.58 -20.95 -42.06
N ASN A 180 16.82 -20.62 -43.09
CA ASN A 180 16.93 -21.19 -44.42
C ASN A 180 17.52 -20.14 -45.37
N ASN A 181 18.86 -20.02 -45.34
CA ASN A 181 19.65 -19.19 -46.27
C ASN A 181 19.54 -17.66 -46.10
N SER A 182 19.19 -17.16 -44.92
CA SER A 182 19.31 -15.72 -44.58
C SER A 182 20.66 -15.42 -43.93
N THR A 183 21.19 -14.21 -44.13
CA THR A 183 22.42 -13.77 -43.44
C THR A 183 22.06 -13.29 -42.05
N VAL A 184 22.72 -13.85 -41.03
CA VAL A 184 22.50 -13.41 -39.64
C VAL A 184 23.79 -12.83 -39.10
N SER A 185 23.75 -11.53 -38.80
CA SER A 185 24.90 -10.75 -38.35
C SER A 185 24.93 -10.67 -36.82
N ASN A 186 25.30 -11.78 -36.18
CA ASN A 186 25.34 -11.90 -34.73
C ASN A 186 26.78 -11.99 -34.23
N SER A 187 27.34 -10.88 -33.76
CA SER A 187 28.56 -10.88 -32.97
C SER A 187 28.25 -10.36 -31.56
N SER A 188 28.04 -11.30 -30.63
CA SER A 188 27.95 -11.09 -29.16
C SER A 188 26.67 -10.45 -28.61
N SER A 189 25.59 -11.24 -28.47
CA SER A 189 24.29 -10.67 -28.08
C SER A 189 23.36 -11.58 -27.26
N ASN A 190 23.91 -12.61 -26.61
CA ASN A 190 23.27 -13.44 -25.57
C ASN A 190 21.81 -13.88 -25.86
N ASN A 191 21.55 -14.40 -27.06
CA ASN A 191 20.26 -14.97 -27.43
C ASN A 191 20.17 -16.45 -27.04
N LEU A 192 18.97 -16.92 -26.70
CA LEU A 192 18.74 -18.31 -26.29
C LEU A 192 17.63 -18.96 -27.12
N ALA A 193 17.81 -20.23 -27.49
CA ALA A 193 16.79 -21.04 -28.15
C ALA A 193 16.65 -22.44 -27.53
N THR A 194 15.42 -22.95 -27.36
CA THR A 194 15.22 -24.33 -26.85
C THR A 194 15.38 -25.39 -27.93
N GLN A 195 15.02 -25.07 -29.17
CA GLN A 195 15.13 -25.94 -30.33
C GLN A 195 15.46 -25.11 -31.58
N SER A 196 16.44 -25.54 -32.37
CA SER A 196 16.91 -24.77 -33.51
C SER A 196 17.49 -25.63 -34.62
N THR A 197 17.24 -25.25 -35.87
CA THR A 197 17.78 -25.92 -37.06
C THR A 197 18.49 -24.91 -37.97
N GLY A 198 19.73 -25.17 -38.38
CA GLY A 198 20.51 -24.28 -39.24
C GLY A 198 21.09 -23.04 -38.55
N LEU A 199 21.48 -23.18 -37.27
CA LEU A 199 21.87 -22.06 -36.41
C LEU A 199 22.96 -21.15 -37.02
N PRO A 200 22.74 -19.83 -37.06
CA PRO A 200 23.82 -18.85 -37.17
C PRO A 200 24.59 -18.71 -35.85
N THR A 201 25.84 -18.24 -35.92
CA THR A 201 26.65 -17.88 -34.74
C THR A 201 25.88 -16.92 -33.82
N GLY A 202 26.01 -17.05 -32.49
CA GLY A 202 25.45 -16.07 -31.52
C GLY A 202 24.04 -16.34 -30.98
N VAL A 203 23.44 -17.49 -31.25
CA VAL A 203 22.27 -18.02 -30.51
C VAL A 203 22.71 -19.30 -29.77
N SER A 204 22.59 -19.30 -28.45
CA SER A 204 22.99 -20.44 -27.61
C SER A 204 21.79 -21.37 -27.37
N ALA A 205 22.04 -22.68 -27.47
CA ALA A 205 21.03 -23.67 -27.11
C ALA A 205 20.78 -23.68 -25.59
N THR A 206 19.53 -23.85 -25.19
CA THR A 206 19.09 -24.04 -23.80
C THR A 206 17.96 -25.09 -23.75
N THR A 207 17.35 -25.31 -22.59
CA THR A 207 16.21 -26.22 -22.42
C THR A 207 15.01 -25.48 -21.83
N THR A 208 13.79 -25.99 -22.08
CA THR A 208 12.57 -25.45 -21.46
C THR A 208 12.67 -25.38 -19.93
N ALA A 209 13.23 -26.42 -19.30
CA ALA A 209 13.42 -26.45 -17.85
C ALA A 209 14.44 -25.40 -17.36
N ALA A 210 15.52 -25.18 -18.12
CA ALA A 210 16.52 -24.18 -17.76
C ALA A 210 16.06 -22.74 -18.01
N LEU A 211 15.19 -22.50 -19.00
CA LEU A 211 14.59 -21.17 -19.19
C LEU A 211 13.55 -20.86 -18.13
N ASN A 212 12.80 -21.85 -17.67
CA ASN A 212 11.77 -21.69 -16.63
C ASN A 212 10.84 -20.48 -16.92
N LEU A 213 10.45 -20.34 -18.19
CA LEU A 213 9.58 -19.28 -18.67
C LEU A 213 8.12 -19.70 -18.41
N ASP A 214 7.27 -18.74 -18.07
CA ASP A 214 5.83 -18.97 -18.01
C ASP A 214 5.30 -19.63 -19.30
N SER A 215 4.28 -20.48 -19.16
CA SER A 215 3.64 -21.14 -20.29
C SER A 215 2.57 -20.27 -20.96
N MET A 216 2.06 -19.25 -20.27
CA MET A 216 1.03 -18.31 -20.74
C MET A 216 1.27 -16.91 -20.17
N PRO A 217 0.96 -15.84 -20.93
CA PRO A 217 1.18 -14.48 -20.46
C PRO A 217 0.25 -14.14 -19.28
N ALA A 218 0.79 -13.47 -18.27
CA ALA A 218 0.08 -13.08 -17.06
C ALA A 218 0.22 -11.58 -16.77
N ASN A 219 -0.59 -11.05 -15.84
CA ASN A 219 -0.47 -9.67 -15.39
C ASN A 219 0.70 -9.54 -14.41
N ASN A 220 1.90 -9.27 -14.93
CA ASN A 220 3.13 -9.13 -14.14
C ASN A 220 3.47 -7.66 -13.84
N GLY A 221 2.47 -6.78 -13.75
CA GLY A 221 2.63 -5.39 -13.32
C GLY A 221 2.92 -4.36 -14.43
N GLY A 222 2.63 -4.69 -15.69
CA GLY A 222 2.78 -3.79 -16.84
C GLY A 222 1.45 -3.52 -17.58
N PRO A 223 1.46 -2.66 -18.62
CA PRO A 223 0.27 -2.31 -19.39
C PRO A 223 -0.27 -3.46 -20.26
N THR A 224 0.53 -4.51 -20.49
CA THR A 224 0.13 -5.71 -21.22
C THR A 224 0.45 -6.96 -20.39
N PRO A 225 -0.29 -8.07 -20.55
CA PRO A 225 0.14 -9.37 -20.07
C PRO A 225 1.48 -9.79 -20.68
N THR A 226 2.32 -10.46 -19.91
CA THR A 226 3.72 -10.76 -20.26
C THR A 226 4.11 -12.15 -19.81
N LEU A 227 5.07 -12.78 -20.49
CA LEU A 227 5.69 -14.02 -20.01
C LEU A 227 6.81 -13.67 -19.03
N ALA A 228 6.69 -14.08 -17.76
CA ALA A 228 7.75 -13.86 -16.79
C ALA A 228 8.80 -14.97 -16.84
N LEU A 229 10.03 -14.60 -16.47
CA LEU A 229 11.07 -15.54 -16.10
C LEU A 229 10.86 -15.96 -14.64
N ASN A 230 10.85 -17.25 -14.37
CA ASN A 230 10.77 -17.77 -13.02
C ASN A 230 12.16 -18.15 -12.50
N SER A 231 12.44 -17.86 -11.23
CA SER A 231 13.70 -18.26 -10.60
C SER A 231 13.66 -19.71 -10.13
N PRO A 232 14.71 -20.52 -10.38
CA PRO A 232 15.91 -20.18 -11.16
C PRO A 232 15.64 -20.22 -12.68
N SER A 233 16.27 -19.32 -13.44
CA SER A 233 16.26 -19.31 -14.90
C SER A 233 17.64 -18.96 -15.46
N SER A 234 18.02 -19.62 -16.55
CA SER A 234 19.25 -19.35 -17.33
C SER A 234 19.24 -18.02 -18.08
N ALA A 235 18.08 -17.37 -18.19
CA ALA A 235 17.92 -16.07 -18.84
C ALA A 235 18.11 -14.88 -17.86
N ILE A 236 18.07 -15.14 -16.54
CA ILE A 236 18.20 -14.11 -15.50
C ILE A 236 19.67 -13.70 -15.36
N ASP A 237 19.94 -12.40 -15.37
CA ASP A 237 21.27 -11.76 -15.27
C ASP A 237 22.29 -12.24 -16.34
N THR A 238 21.82 -12.85 -17.43
CA THR A 238 22.70 -13.39 -18.48
C THR A 238 22.77 -12.56 -19.75
N GLY A 239 21.94 -11.53 -19.90
CA GLY A 239 21.84 -10.70 -21.11
C GLY A 239 23.08 -9.90 -21.47
N PHE A 240 23.03 -9.14 -22.55
CA PHE A 240 24.11 -8.30 -23.05
C PHE A 240 23.83 -6.85 -22.67
N ASP A 241 24.68 -6.29 -21.80
CA ASP A 241 24.61 -4.91 -21.31
C ASP A 241 25.33 -3.97 -22.28
N THR A 242 24.62 -3.48 -23.28
CA THR A 242 25.15 -2.48 -24.21
C THR A 242 24.60 -1.08 -23.93
N THR A 243 25.46 -0.08 -24.05
CA THR A 243 25.10 1.34 -23.92
C THR A 243 24.67 1.96 -25.25
N GLN A 244 24.77 1.22 -26.35
CA GLN A 244 24.37 1.68 -27.68
C GLN A 244 22.85 1.64 -27.84
N ALA A 245 22.22 2.76 -28.19
CA ALA A 245 20.80 2.79 -28.58
C ALA A 245 20.57 2.10 -29.93
N PRO A 246 19.43 1.40 -30.12
CA PRO A 246 18.30 1.21 -29.20
C PRO A 246 18.44 0.02 -28.23
N TYR A 247 19.62 -0.60 -28.15
CA TYR A 247 19.85 -1.79 -27.33
C TYR A 247 19.97 -1.48 -25.83
N ASN A 248 20.23 -0.22 -25.48
CA ASN A 248 20.35 0.32 -24.14
C ASN A 248 19.00 0.67 -23.48
N LEU A 249 17.99 -0.18 -23.67
CA LEU A 249 16.66 0.06 -23.11
C LEU A 249 16.72 0.27 -21.60
N THR A 250 16.08 1.33 -21.13
CA THR A 250 15.98 1.63 -19.69
C THR A 250 14.85 0.87 -19.03
N THR A 251 13.86 0.43 -19.81
CA THR A 251 12.68 -0.28 -19.32
C THR A 251 12.41 -1.57 -20.11
N ASP A 252 11.88 -2.58 -19.42
CA ASP A 252 11.37 -3.81 -20.00
C ASP A 252 9.94 -3.63 -20.55
N GLN A 253 9.31 -4.70 -21.06
CA GLN A 253 8.04 -4.60 -21.79
C GLN A 253 6.86 -4.14 -20.91
N ARG A 254 7.05 -4.19 -19.58
CA ARG A 254 6.08 -3.73 -18.60
C ARG A 254 6.22 -2.23 -18.31
N GLY A 255 7.25 -1.59 -18.86
CA GLY A 255 7.64 -0.21 -18.53
C GLY A 255 8.50 -0.10 -17.28
N LEU A 256 9.05 -1.22 -16.79
CA LEU A 256 9.76 -1.31 -15.52
C LEU A 256 11.27 -1.30 -15.76
N GLN A 257 12.06 -0.81 -14.80
CA GLN A 257 13.51 -0.70 -14.97
C GLN A 257 14.10 -2.04 -15.42
N ARG A 258 14.91 -2.01 -16.48
CA ARG A 258 15.45 -3.22 -17.14
C ARG A 258 16.75 -3.74 -16.55
N LYS A 259 17.24 -3.15 -15.47
CA LYS A 259 18.48 -3.57 -14.81
C LYS A 259 18.27 -3.41 -13.31
N VAL A 260 17.82 -4.46 -12.64
CA VAL A 260 17.36 -4.40 -11.23
C VAL A 260 18.37 -5.04 -10.27
N ASN A 261 19.15 -6.01 -10.74
CA ASN A 261 20.06 -6.88 -9.98
C ASN A 261 21.49 -6.92 -10.56
N GLY A 262 21.82 -5.99 -11.47
CA GLY A 262 23.18 -5.72 -11.90
C GLY A 262 23.46 -6.01 -13.37
N LYS A 263 22.65 -6.83 -14.02
CA LYS A 263 22.75 -7.13 -15.46
C LYS A 263 21.36 -7.31 -16.06
N VAL A 264 21.17 -7.03 -17.35
CA VAL A 264 19.87 -7.25 -17.99
C VAL A 264 19.59 -8.74 -18.19
N ASP A 265 18.31 -9.09 -18.17
CA ASP A 265 17.83 -10.42 -18.53
C ASP A 265 17.70 -10.59 -20.06
N VAL A 266 17.81 -11.84 -20.50
CA VAL A 266 17.50 -12.23 -21.87
C VAL A 266 15.98 -12.34 -22.04
N GLY A 267 15.43 -11.70 -23.06
CA GLY A 267 14.00 -11.70 -23.40
C GLY A 267 13.34 -10.35 -23.14
N ALA A 268 12.01 -10.30 -23.19
CA ALA A 268 11.24 -9.06 -23.02
C ALA A 268 10.97 -8.67 -21.55
N TYR A 269 11.25 -9.57 -20.60
CA TYR A 269 10.94 -9.43 -19.18
C TYR A 269 12.23 -9.32 -18.35
N GLU A 270 12.25 -8.38 -17.41
CA GLU A 270 13.33 -8.27 -16.39
C GLU A 270 12.88 -8.83 -15.04
N PHE A 271 13.56 -9.83 -14.52
CA PHE A 271 13.29 -10.44 -13.24
C PHE A 271 13.75 -9.56 -12.08
N GLY A 272 12.80 -9.15 -11.24
CA GLY A 272 13.08 -8.50 -9.96
C GLY A 272 13.00 -9.50 -8.82
N ALA A 273 14.14 -9.89 -8.24
CA ALA A 273 14.16 -10.67 -7.00
C ALA A 273 13.65 -9.84 -5.82
N ALA A 274 12.92 -10.46 -4.90
CA ALA A 274 12.53 -9.79 -3.66
C ALA A 274 13.77 -9.56 -2.79
N VAL A 275 13.94 -8.32 -2.32
CA VAL A 275 15.08 -7.93 -1.47
C VAL A 275 14.63 -7.35 -0.13
N VAL A 276 13.36 -6.98 0.00
CA VAL A 276 12.80 -6.38 1.21
C VAL A 276 11.35 -6.79 1.39
N LEU A 277 10.90 -6.84 2.64
CA LEU A 277 9.47 -6.95 2.97
C LEU A 277 8.97 -5.55 3.39
N LEU A 278 7.93 -5.05 2.73
CA LEU A 278 7.19 -3.90 3.22
C LEU A 278 6.12 -4.37 4.19
N VAL A 279 6.13 -3.86 5.42
CA VAL A 279 5.12 -4.09 6.44
C VAL A 279 4.30 -2.81 6.59
N SER A 280 2.99 -2.89 6.43
CA SER A 280 2.13 -1.69 6.47
C SER A 280 0.67 -1.99 6.77
N GLY A 281 -0.06 -0.99 7.25
CA GLY A 281 -1.51 -1.03 7.38
C GLY A 281 -2.01 -1.30 8.79
N PHE A 282 -1.10 -1.42 9.76
CA PHE A 282 -1.49 -1.36 11.16
C PHE A 282 -1.83 0.09 11.55
N PRO A 283 -2.82 0.35 12.43
CA PRO A 283 -3.11 1.70 12.90
C PRO A 283 -1.90 2.34 13.60
N THR A 284 -1.65 3.63 13.35
CA THR A 284 -0.55 4.36 14.01
C THR A 284 -0.77 4.52 15.52
N SER A 285 -2.01 4.36 16.00
CA SER A 285 -2.35 4.26 17.42
C SER A 285 -3.48 3.25 17.66
N THR A 286 -3.44 2.51 18.78
CA THR A 286 -4.48 1.55 19.17
C THR A 286 -4.53 1.34 20.67
N PHE A 287 -5.62 0.80 21.20
CA PHE A 287 -5.65 0.28 22.57
C PHE A 287 -4.95 -1.08 22.68
N ALA A 288 -4.34 -1.32 23.84
CA ALA A 288 -3.78 -2.61 24.24
C ALA A 288 -4.84 -3.73 24.14
N GLY A 289 -4.50 -4.85 23.50
CA GLY A 289 -5.41 -5.98 23.34
C GLY A 289 -6.37 -5.88 22.15
N ALA A 290 -6.44 -4.74 21.45
CA ALA A 290 -7.17 -4.65 20.19
C ALA A 290 -6.42 -5.38 19.05
N ALA A 291 -7.14 -6.17 18.27
CA ALA A 291 -6.60 -6.90 17.13
C ALA A 291 -6.80 -6.12 15.83
N HIS A 292 -5.74 -5.98 15.03
CA HIS A 292 -5.78 -5.35 13.70
C HIS A 292 -5.03 -6.21 12.68
N THR A 293 -5.21 -5.90 11.41
CA THR A 293 -4.50 -6.57 10.31
C THR A 293 -3.33 -5.73 9.82
N VAL A 294 -2.20 -6.37 9.51
CA VAL A 294 -1.06 -5.79 8.79
C VAL A 294 -0.87 -6.52 7.46
N THR A 295 -0.47 -5.80 6.43
CA THR A 295 -0.15 -6.33 5.10
C THR A 295 1.37 -6.39 4.93
N VAL A 296 1.88 -7.56 4.55
CA VAL A 296 3.28 -7.77 4.18
C VAL A 296 3.37 -7.96 2.67
N THR A 297 4.25 -7.19 2.03
CA THR A 297 4.50 -7.24 0.58
C THR A 297 5.98 -7.47 0.31
N ALA A 298 6.32 -8.53 -0.43
CA ALA A 298 7.68 -8.76 -0.90
C ALA A 298 7.99 -7.86 -2.09
N GLN A 299 9.02 -7.03 -1.97
CA GLN A 299 9.37 -6.02 -2.97
C GLN A 299 10.78 -6.21 -3.54
N ALA A 300 10.91 -5.92 -4.83
CA ALA A 300 12.18 -5.76 -5.53
C ALA A 300 12.82 -4.39 -5.19
N PRO A 301 14.11 -4.16 -5.51
CA PRO A 301 14.80 -2.89 -5.21
C PRO A 301 14.10 -1.62 -5.72
N ASN A 302 13.28 -1.75 -6.76
CA ASN A 302 12.51 -0.66 -7.36
C ASN A 302 11.12 -0.47 -6.72
N GLY A 303 10.82 -1.14 -5.59
CA GLY A 303 9.55 -1.05 -4.85
C GLY A 303 8.42 -1.91 -5.43
N GLN A 304 8.68 -2.72 -6.45
CA GLN A 304 7.64 -3.52 -7.08
C GLN A 304 7.36 -4.82 -6.36
N VAL A 305 6.07 -5.22 -6.34
CA VAL A 305 5.64 -6.50 -5.80
C VAL A 305 6.22 -7.65 -6.63
N VAL A 306 6.93 -8.55 -5.97
CA VAL A 306 7.49 -9.76 -6.59
C VAL A 306 6.44 -10.85 -6.49
N THR A 307 5.58 -10.96 -7.49
CA THR A 307 4.45 -11.89 -7.48
C THR A 307 4.87 -13.37 -7.46
N SER A 308 6.07 -13.71 -7.92
CA SER A 308 6.60 -15.07 -7.80
C SER A 308 7.09 -15.40 -6.39
N TYR A 309 7.18 -14.42 -5.48
CA TYR A 309 7.67 -14.67 -4.12
C TYR A 309 6.59 -15.36 -3.27
N ASN A 310 6.94 -16.54 -2.78
CA ASN A 310 6.12 -17.44 -1.98
C ASN A 310 6.81 -17.86 -0.67
N GLY A 311 7.74 -17.05 -0.18
CA GLY A 311 8.48 -17.30 1.07
C GLY A 311 7.56 -17.30 2.29
N THR A 312 7.88 -18.14 3.27
CA THR A 312 7.18 -18.22 4.56
C THR A 312 7.65 -17.10 5.47
N VAL A 313 6.75 -16.17 5.77
CA VAL A 313 7.05 -14.99 6.59
C VAL A 313 6.59 -15.21 8.02
N ALA A 314 7.49 -14.94 8.97
CA ALA A 314 7.20 -14.85 10.40
C ALA A 314 6.99 -13.39 10.79
N ILE A 315 5.97 -13.13 11.61
CA ILE A 315 5.73 -11.81 12.22
C ILE A 315 6.34 -11.79 13.62
N THR A 316 7.03 -10.70 13.96
CA THR A 316 7.55 -10.40 15.29
C THR A 316 7.11 -9.00 15.72
N SER A 317 7.25 -8.68 17.00
CA SER A 317 6.91 -7.36 17.56
C SER A 317 7.90 -6.97 18.65
N SER A 318 8.07 -5.66 18.89
CA SER A 318 8.76 -5.16 20.09
C SER A 318 7.97 -5.36 21.38
N ASP A 319 6.66 -5.63 21.27
CA ASP A 319 5.80 -5.92 22.40
C ASP A 319 5.95 -7.38 22.84
N GLY A 320 6.55 -7.59 24.02
CA GLY A 320 6.79 -8.91 24.60
C GLY A 320 5.53 -9.72 24.94
N HIS A 321 4.35 -9.10 24.96
CA HIS A 321 3.06 -9.75 25.25
C HIS A 321 2.12 -9.84 24.03
N ALA A 322 2.60 -9.47 22.84
CA ALA A 322 1.80 -9.44 21.62
C ALA A 322 1.14 -10.80 21.31
N GLY A 323 -0.10 -10.75 20.82
CA GLY A 323 -0.73 -11.86 20.10
C GLY A 323 -0.27 -11.84 18.64
N LEU A 324 0.60 -12.79 18.28
CA LEU A 324 1.18 -12.89 16.94
C LEU A 324 0.60 -14.10 16.17
N PRO A 325 0.41 -14.00 14.85
CA PRO A 325 -0.09 -15.10 14.03
C PRO A 325 0.99 -16.15 13.77
N THR A 326 0.58 -17.34 13.34
CA THR A 326 1.51 -18.36 12.84
C THR A 326 2.14 -17.92 11.52
N SER A 327 3.42 -18.21 11.32
CA SER A 327 4.12 -17.94 10.05
C SER A 327 3.42 -18.62 8.88
N MET A 328 3.31 -17.93 7.75
CA MET A 328 2.65 -18.45 6.56
C MET A 328 3.33 -17.95 5.27
N PRO A 329 3.23 -18.70 4.15
CA PRO A 329 3.73 -18.24 2.87
C PRO A 329 2.93 -17.06 2.35
N LEU A 330 3.63 -16.11 1.72
CA LEU A 330 2.96 -15.08 0.93
C LEU A 330 2.35 -15.70 -0.33
N THR A 331 1.23 -15.15 -0.78
CA THR A 331 0.59 -15.53 -2.04
C THR A 331 0.71 -14.38 -3.01
N ASN A 332 1.30 -14.62 -4.18
CA ASN A 332 1.60 -13.58 -5.15
C ASN A 332 2.41 -12.41 -4.56
N GLY A 333 3.38 -12.71 -3.69
CA GLY A 333 4.21 -11.70 -3.01
C GLY A 333 3.51 -10.92 -1.90
N VAL A 334 2.25 -11.23 -1.56
CA VAL A 334 1.47 -10.49 -0.55
C VAL A 334 0.85 -11.42 0.49
N GLY A 335 0.74 -10.97 1.74
CA GLY A 335 0.03 -11.68 2.80
C GLY A 335 -0.52 -10.73 3.86
N THR A 336 -1.63 -11.10 4.48
CA THR A 336 -2.28 -10.34 5.55
C THR A 336 -2.24 -11.10 6.86
N PHE A 337 -1.87 -10.41 7.93
CA PHE A 337 -1.59 -11.01 9.24
C PHE A 337 -2.37 -10.26 10.32
N THR A 338 -3.06 -10.99 11.20
CA THR A 338 -3.72 -10.37 12.36
C THR A 338 -2.74 -10.28 13.52
N VAL A 339 -2.54 -9.08 14.06
CA VAL A 339 -1.63 -8.79 15.17
C VAL A 339 -2.40 -8.09 16.29
N THR A 340 -2.09 -8.42 17.53
CA THR A 340 -2.63 -7.78 18.74
C THR A 340 -1.49 -7.31 19.62
N LEU A 341 -1.33 -6.00 19.78
CA LEU A 341 -0.36 -5.42 20.72
C LEU A 341 -1.06 -5.20 22.07
N LYS A 342 -0.45 -5.61 23.19
CA LYS A 342 -1.01 -5.63 24.54
C LYS A 342 -0.24 -4.77 25.54
N THR A 343 0.99 -4.38 25.25
CA THR A 343 1.78 -3.53 26.16
C THR A 343 1.68 -2.06 25.71
N PRO A 344 1.19 -1.15 26.57
CA PRO A 344 1.16 0.28 26.28
C PRO A 344 2.55 0.87 25.96
N GLY A 345 2.56 2.01 25.28
CA GLY A 345 3.74 2.72 24.80
C GLY A 345 4.02 2.50 23.31
N LEU A 346 5.19 2.97 22.86
CA LEU A 346 5.63 2.83 21.47
C LEU A 346 6.00 1.38 21.15
N GLN A 347 5.42 0.85 20.08
CA GLN A 347 5.63 -0.50 19.59
C GLN A 347 5.93 -0.53 18.08
N SER A 348 6.36 -1.70 17.61
CA SER A 348 6.68 -1.99 16.22
C SER A 348 6.29 -3.42 15.86
N ILE A 349 5.97 -3.64 14.59
CA ILE A 349 5.68 -4.94 14.00
C ILE A 349 6.70 -5.19 12.90
N SER A 350 7.31 -6.36 12.89
CA SER A 350 8.31 -6.75 11.90
C SER A 350 7.92 -8.04 11.19
N ALA A 351 8.39 -8.21 9.95
CA ALA A 351 8.21 -9.41 9.15
C ALA A 351 9.57 -9.90 8.63
N SER A 352 9.79 -11.22 8.63
CA SER A 352 11.02 -11.82 8.10
C SER A 352 10.78 -13.24 7.58
N ASP A 353 11.47 -13.62 6.50
CA ASP A 353 11.57 -15.01 6.04
C ASP A 353 12.92 -15.68 6.42
N GLY A 354 13.75 -14.97 7.20
CA GLY A 354 15.11 -15.36 7.56
C GLY A 354 16.21 -14.80 6.65
N THR A 355 15.86 -14.28 5.46
CA THR A 355 16.79 -13.69 4.49
C THR A 355 16.50 -12.21 4.25
N ILE A 356 15.23 -11.87 4.03
CA ILE A 356 14.72 -10.50 3.85
C ILE A 356 13.78 -10.13 4.99
N SER A 357 13.72 -8.85 5.32
CA SER A 357 12.88 -8.35 6.42
C SER A 357 12.41 -6.92 6.19
N GLY A 358 11.47 -6.47 7.03
CA GLY A 358 11.09 -5.07 7.19
C GLY A 358 10.16 -4.87 8.37
N SER A 359 9.85 -3.62 8.69
CA SER A 359 9.08 -3.26 9.88
C SER A 359 8.19 -2.04 9.69
N GLU A 360 7.09 -2.02 10.44
CA GLU A 360 6.23 -0.87 10.70
C GLU A 360 6.48 -0.45 12.16
N SER A 361 6.93 0.78 12.39
CA SER A 361 7.40 1.27 13.70
C SER A 361 6.69 2.56 14.11
N GLY A 362 6.77 2.90 15.40
CA GLY A 362 6.13 4.11 15.93
C GLY A 362 4.63 3.95 16.20
N ILE A 363 4.18 2.72 16.40
CA ILE A 363 2.78 2.41 16.73
C ILE A 363 2.56 2.75 18.21
N ILE A 364 1.66 3.68 18.49
CA ILE A 364 1.32 4.06 19.87
C ILE A 364 0.28 3.07 20.41
N VAL A 365 0.59 2.37 21.49
CA VAL A 365 -0.36 1.49 22.19
C VAL A 365 -0.82 2.18 23.48
N ASP A 366 -2.10 2.48 23.59
CA ASP A 366 -2.69 3.07 24.80
C ASP A 366 -3.19 1.99 25.76
N ASN A 367 -3.26 2.31 27.05
CA ASN A 367 -3.89 1.43 28.03
C ASN A 367 -5.38 1.20 27.68
N ALA A 368 -5.77 -0.06 27.47
CA ALA A 368 -7.16 -0.42 27.20
C ALA A 368 -8.06 -0.42 28.44
N THR A 369 -7.46 -0.36 29.63
CA THR A 369 -8.16 -0.56 30.91
C THR A 369 -8.19 0.67 31.82
N ASN A 370 -7.70 1.83 31.38
CA ASN A 370 -7.83 3.08 32.14
C ASN A 370 -8.54 4.15 31.32
N TYR A 371 -9.82 3.92 31.05
CA TYR A 371 -10.74 5.02 30.81
C TYR A 371 -12.01 4.79 31.62
N ALA A 372 -11.84 4.54 32.93
CA ALA A 372 -12.76 5.17 33.85
C ALA A 372 -12.46 6.68 33.76
N GLN A 373 -13.10 7.40 32.84
CA GLN A 373 -12.87 8.84 32.71
C GLN A 373 -13.54 9.54 33.87
N VAL A 374 -12.69 9.78 34.86
CA VAL A 374 -13.01 10.49 36.06
C VAL A 374 -12.37 11.85 35.91
N ASP A 375 -13.22 12.87 35.89
CA ASP A 375 -12.80 14.25 35.75
C ASP A 375 -13.63 15.12 36.69
N THR A 376 -13.18 16.34 36.97
CA THR A 376 -13.91 17.24 37.86
C THR A 376 -13.82 18.69 37.42
N THR A 377 -14.85 19.45 37.77
CA THR A 377 -14.86 20.89 37.66
C THR A 377 -15.59 21.50 38.86
N VAL A 378 -15.48 22.81 39.06
CA VAL A 378 -16.19 23.53 40.13
C VAL A 378 -17.18 24.52 39.52
N ASP A 379 -18.44 24.46 39.95
CA ASP A 379 -19.49 25.36 39.45
C ASP A 379 -19.40 26.77 40.10
N LEU A 380 -20.30 27.67 39.69
CA LEU A 380 -20.36 29.05 40.22
C LEU A 380 -20.71 29.14 41.71
N ASN A 381 -21.30 28.10 42.31
CA ASN A 381 -21.64 28.03 43.73
C ASN A 381 -20.51 27.42 44.57
N ASN A 382 -19.39 27.04 43.94
CA ASN A 382 -18.30 26.23 44.50
C ASN A 382 -18.69 24.78 44.80
N ASP A 383 -19.75 24.29 44.17
CA ASP A 383 -20.12 22.89 44.21
C ASP A 383 -19.19 22.10 43.30
N THR A 384 -18.85 20.88 43.72
CA THR A 384 -17.95 20.00 42.98
C THR A 384 -18.75 19.18 41.98
N VAL A 385 -18.47 19.37 40.70
CA VAL A 385 -19.04 18.56 39.62
C VAL A 385 -18.04 17.48 39.27
N VAL A 386 -18.49 16.23 39.25
CA VAL A 386 -17.64 15.08 38.92
C VAL A 386 -18.24 14.34 37.73
N LEU A 387 -17.42 14.10 36.72
CA LEU A 387 -17.68 13.16 35.66
C LEU A 387 -17.21 11.79 36.11
N LEU A 388 -18.10 10.82 36.00
CA LEU A 388 -17.87 9.46 36.44
C LEU A 388 -18.21 8.49 35.33
N ASP A 389 -17.32 7.52 35.12
CA ASP A 389 -17.52 6.45 34.14
C ASP A 389 -18.68 5.55 34.54
N ASN A 390 -19.58 5.28 33.59
CA ASN A 390 -20.58 4.26 33.76
C ASN A 390 -20.13 2.97 33.04
N PRO A 391 -19.84 1.88 33.77
CA PRO A 391 -19.37 0.60 33.20
C PRO A 391 -20.31 -0.02 32.15
N SER A 392 -21.56 0.46 32.06
CA SER A 392 -22.55 0.02 31.08
C SER A 392 -22.63 0.85 29.80
N GLY A 393 -21.71 1.81 29.59
CA GLY A 393 -21.55 2.58 28.35
C GLY A 393 -22.19 3.97 28.37
N GLY A 394 -22.03 4.70 29.48
CA GLY A 394 -22.57 6.05 29.66
C GLY A 394 -21.64 6.96 30.47
N ALA A 395 -22.12 8.15 30.81
CA ALA A 395 -21.43 9.15 31.60
C ALA A 395 -22.35 9.65 32.71
N LEU A 396 -21.95 9.48 33.97
CA LEU A 396 -22.66 10.06 35.10
C LEU A 396 -22.02 11.40 35.44
N VAL A 397 -22.82 12.45 35.48
CA VAL A 397 -22.42 13.76 36.03
C VAL A 397 -23.13 13.94 37.36
N GLN A 398 -22.36 14.22 38.41
CA GLN A 398 -22.86 14.47 39.76
C GLN A 398 -22.32 15.78 40.30
N THR A 399 -23.24 16.61 40.82
CA THR A 399 -22.91 17.85 41.51
C THR A 399 -23.07 17.67 43.02
N LEU A 400 -22.00 17.97 43.75
CA LEU A 400 -21.84 17.77 45.19
C LEU A 400 -21.66 19.10 45.90
N ASP A 401 -22.37 19.33 47.01
CA ASP A 401 -22.13 20.50 47.85
C ASP A 401 -20.77 20.42 48.59
N SER A 402 -20.41 21.49 49.32
CA SER A 402 -19.20 21.55 50.14
C SER A 402 -19.09 20.48 51.25
N HIS A 403 -20.18 19.78 51.57
CA HIS A 403 -20.22 18.65 52.51
C HIS A 403 -20.32 17.29 51.79
N PHE A 404 -20.18 17.28 50.47
CA PHE A 404 -20.32 16.13 49.58
C PHE A 404 -21.73 15.50 49.54
N ASN A 405 -22.78 16.26 49.82
CA ASN A 405 -24.13 15.82 49.54
C ASN A 405 -24.42 15.98 48.04
N VAL A 406 -25.01 14.94 47.43
CA VAL A 406 -25.45 15.01 46.02
C VAL A 406 -26.61 16.00 45.91
N LEU A 407 -26.36 17.10 45.20
CA LEU A 407 -27.39 18.08 44.84
C LEU A 407 -28.12 17.61 43.58
N HIS A 408 -27.37 17.25 42.55
CA HIS A 408 -27.87 16.84 41.24
C HIS A 408 -27.09 15.63 40.71
N SER A 409 -27.74 14.79 39.90
CA SER A 409 -27.14 13.58 39.34
C SER A 409 -27.87 13.19 38.06
N ASN A 410 -27.15 13.14 36.94
CA ASN A 410 -27.71 12.73 35.64
C ASN A 410 -26.80 11.75 34.91
N ASN A 411 -27.40 10.72 34.30
CA ASN A 411 -26.68 9.73 33.51
C ASN A 411 -26.98 9.92 32.03
N PHE A 412 -25.95 9.98 31.23
CA PHE A 412 -26.01 10.21 29.78
C PHE A 412 -25.43 9.03 29.03
N ALA A 413 -25.88 8.80 27.80
CA ALA A 413 -25.29 7.78 26.95
C ALA A 413 -25.46 8.16 25.48
N ILE A 414 -24.40 7.97 24.70
CA ILE A 414 -24.42 8.06 23.24
C ILE A 414 -23.76 6.78 22.71
N ALA A 415 -24.49 6.00 21.92
CA ALA A 415 -23.97 4.74 21.40
C ALA A 415 -22.72 4.99 20.54
N GLY A 416 -21.60 4.37 20.91
CA GLY A 416 -20.33 4.51 20.19
C GLY A 416 -19.53 5.76 20.55
N TRP A 417 -19.83 6.43 21.67
CA TRP A 417 -19.07 7.55 22.19
C TRP A 417 -18.76 7.38 23.67
N THR A 418 -17.71 8.05 24.12
CA THR A 418 -17.27 8.11 25.52
C THR A 418 -17.15 9.56 25.94
N ALA A 419 -17.73 9.93 27.08
CA ALA A 419 -17.48 11.24 27.68
C ALA A 419 -16.08 11.25 28.31
N ILE A 420 -15.35 12.34 28.11
CA ILE A 420 -13.94 12.41 28.45
C ILE A 420 -13.59 13.48 29.48
N LYS A 421 -14.27 14.62 29.43
CA LYS A 421 -13.92 15.80 30.24
C LYS A 421 -15.13 16.65 30.58
N VAL A 422 -15.07 17.34 31.71
CA VAL A 422 -16.05 18.32 32.17
C VAL A 422 -15.41 19.65 32.51
N ALA A 423 -16.07 20.75 32.12
CA ALA A 423 -15.61 22.09 32.48
C ALA A 423 -16.79 23.04 32.73
N ALA A 424 -16.89 23.59 33.93
CA ALA A 424 -17.91 24.57 34.28
C ALA A 424 -17.46 25.97 33.85
N GLY A 425 -18.36 26.71 33.23
CA GLY A 425 -18.11 28.08 32.77
C GLY A 425 -18.58 29.14 33.76
N GLY A 426 -18.02 30.34 33.63
CA GLY A 426 -18.52 31.55 34.33
C GLY A 426 -19.95 31.96 33.95
N ASP A 427 -20.54 31.29 32.96
CA ASP A 427 -21.93 31.46 32.50
C ASP A 427 -22.94 30.54 33.21
N GLY A 428 -22.50 29.73 34.16
CA GLY A 428 -23.35 28.81 34.93
C GLY A 428 -23.76 27.56 34.16
N LEU A 429 -23.07 27.23 33.06
CA LEU A 429 -23.26 26.02 32.30
C LEU A 429 -22.03 25.11 32.40
N THR A 430 -22.25 23.79 32.45
CA THR A 430 -21.19 22.78 32.45
C THR A 430 -21.01 22.20 31.05
N ARG A 431 -19.78 22.12 30.56
CA ARG A 431 -19.42 21.47 29.31
C ARG A 431 -19.14 20.00 29.58
N LEU A 432 -19.70 19.11 28.78
CA LEU A 432 -19.38 17.68 28.78
C LEU A 432 -18.89 17.30 27.39
N LEU A 433 -17.60 16.94 27.30
CA LEU A 433 -16.94 16.59 26.04
C LEU A 433 -17.04 15.09 25.79
N TRP A 434 -17.55 14.71 24.61
CA TRP A 434 -17.65 13.35 24.13
C TRP A 434 -16.72 13.10 22.95
N VAL A 435 -16.23 11.87 22.85
CA VAL A 435 -15.36 11.40 21.77
C VAL A 435 -15.92 10.13 21.15
N GLN A 436 -15.95 10.09 19.83
CA GLN A 436 -16.38 8.89 19.12
C GLN A 436 -15.36 7.76 19.29
N ASN A 437 -15.84 6.55 19.58
CA ASN A 437 -15.01 5.34 19.66
C ASN A 437 -14.31 5.11 18.32
N GLY A 438 -12.97 5.04 18.31
CA GLY A 438 -12.16 5.06 17.08
C GLY A 438 -11.56 6.45 16.71
N ARG A 439 -11.78 7.45 17.57
CA ARG A 439 -11.11 8.76 17.72
C ARG A 439 -10.92 9.61 16.45
N GLY A 440 -11.96 10.38 16.11
CA GLY A 440 -11.84 11.49 15.15
C GLY A 440 -12.92 12.56 15.26
N ALA A 441 -14.10 12.23 15.79
CA ALA A 441 -15.19 13.19 16.01
C ALA A 441 -15.36 13.51 17.51
N ALA A 442 -15.79 14.73 17.79
CA ALA A 442 -16.15 15.21 19.12
C ALA A 442 -17.62 15.65 19.14
N ASP A 443 -18.26 15.53 20.30
CA ASP A 443 -19.58 16.11 20.56
C ASP A 443 -19.50 16.82 21.91
N LEU A 444 -19.95 18.07 21.97
CA LEU A 444 -19.82 18.89 23.16
C LEU A 444 -21.20 19.26 23.66
N TRP A 445 -21.53 18.87 24.89
CA TRP A 445 -22.83 19.13 25.49
C TRP A 445 -22.72 20.28 26.50
N LEU A 446 -23.71 21.18 26.50
CA LEU A 446 -23.92 22.13 27.59
C LEU A 446 -24.99 21.58 28.51
N LEU A 447 -24.68 21.58 29.80
CA LEU A 447 -25.58 21.21 30.88
C LEU A 447 -25.98 22.45 31.66
N ASN A 448 -27.23 22.52 32.08
CA ASN A 448 -27.74 23.52 33.01
C ASN A 448 -27.15 23.28 34.42
N ALA A 449 -27.36 24.21 35.35
CA ALA A 449 -26.94 24.09 36.74
C ALA A 449 -27.55 22.89 37.50
N ASP A 450 -28.63 22.29 36.99
CA ASP A 450 -29.26 21.07 37.51
C ASP A 450 -28.77 19.79 36.79
N ASP A 451 -27.65 19.89 36.08
CA ASP A 451 -27.04 18.85 35.25
C ASP A 451 -27.95 18.37 34.10
N THR A 452 -29.03 19.05 33.73
CA THR A 452 -29.84 18.66 32.56
C THR A 452 -29.26 19.17 31.26
N VAL A 453 -29.44 18.44 30.15
CA VAL A 453 -28.94 18.87 28.83
C VAL A 453 -29.64 20.17 28.39
N ASN A 454 -28.85 21.23 28.21
CA ASN A 454 -29.27 22.50 27.65
C ASN A 454 -29.21 22.47 26.12
N SER A 455 -28.05 22.09 25.57
CA SER A 455 -27.79 22.01 24.13
C SER A 455 -26.61 21.09 23.82
N THR A 456 -26.50 20.65 22.57
CA THR A 456 -25.40 19.80 22.11
C THR A 456 -24.83 20.35 20.81
N LEU A 457 -23.52 20.18 20.62
CA LEU A 457 -22.76 20.61 19.46
C LEU A 457 -21.90 19.46 18.97
N GLN A 458 -22.40 18.76 17.96
CA GLN A 458 -21.59 17.79 17.26
C GLN A 458 -20.54 18.53 16.42
N ILE A 459 -19.28 18.11 16.54
CA ILE A 459 -18.14 18.63 15.79
C ILE A 459 -17.83 17.59 14.70
N PRO A 460 -18.42 17.73 13.49
CA PRO A 460 -18.61 16.61 12.56
C PRO A 460 -17.36 16.28 11.72
N PHE A 461 -16.25 17.00 11.90
CA PHE A 461 -15.10 16.88 11.02
C PHE A 461 -14.08 15.89 11.55
N PHE A 462 -13.89 14.82 10.80
CA PHE A 462 -12.68 14.00 10.84
C PHE A 462 -11.53 14.82 10.25
N VAL A 463 -10.63 15.33 11.09
CA VAL A 463 -9.30 15.71 10.62
C VAL A 463 -8.43 14.49 10.85
N SER A 464 -8.04 13.81 9.77
CA SER A 464 -7.27 12.56 9.86
C SER A 464 -6.09 12.72 10.82
N GLY A 465 -6.00 11.83 11.81
CA GLY A 465 -4.96 11.82 12.84
C GLY A 465 -5.25 12.68 14.08
N TRP A 466 -6.22 13.61 14.06
CA TRP A 466 -6.55 14.46 15.20
C TRP A 466 -7.60 13.86 16.13
N GLN A 467 -7.39 13.98 17.44
CA GLN A 467 -8.29 13.55 18.50
C GLN A 467 -8.48 14.67 19.53
N PRO A 468 -9.71 14.86 20.05
CA PRO A 468 -9.94 15.73 21.20
C PRO A 468 -9.29 15.15 22.45
N VAL A 469 -8.70 16.01 23.27
CA VAL A 469 -7.98 15.67 24.49
C VAL A 469 -8.67 16.29 25.70
N ASP A 470 -9.05 17.56 25.59
CA ASP A 470 -9.51 18.31 26.74
C ASP A 470 -10.49 19.45 26.41
N VAL A 471 -11.27 19.90 27.40
CA VAL A 471 -12.12 21.09 27.35
C VAL A 471 -11.86 21.99 28.54
N ALA A 472 -11.73 23.29 28.29
CA ALA A 472 -11.60 24.28 29.35
C ALA A 472 -12.42 25.53 29.04
N VAL A 473 -12.87 26.21 30.09
CA VAL A 473 -13.66 27.43 29.98
C VAL A 473 -13.11 28.45 30.96
N GLY A 474 -12.89 29.68 30.52
CA GLY A 474 -12.50 30.76 31.43
C GLY A 474 -13.66 31.11 32.39
N SER A 475 -13.32 31.42 33.64
CA SER A 475 -14.30 31.89 34.64
C SER A 475 -14.60 33.39 34.58
N GLY A 476 -13.97 34.12 33.63
CA GLY A 476 -14.22 35.53 33.36
C GLY A 476 -15.43 35.77 32.44
N ALA A 477 -15.76 37.04 32.19
CA ALA A 477 -16.97 37.46 31.44
C ALA A 477 -17.06 36.95 29.99
N SER A 478 -15.97 36.40 29.41
CA SER A 478 -15.99 35.81 28.07
C SER A 478 -16.63 34.42 28.03
N SER A 479 -16.53 33.64 29.11
CA SER A 479 -16.92 32.21 29.22
C SER A 479 -16.61 31.39 27.95
N GLN A 480 -15.49 31.70 27.30
CA GLN A 480 -15.14 31.15 26.01
C GLN A 480 -14.68 29.70 26.17
N THR A 481 -15.38 28.78 25.52
CA THR A 481 -15.04 27.36 25.55
C THR A 481 -13.86 27.09 24.62
N ARG A 482 -12.84 26.41 25.12
CA ARG A 482 -11.68 25.95 24.35
C ARG A 482 -11.60 24.43 24.37
N LEU A 483 -11.22 23.86 23.23
CA LEU A 483 -11.00 22.43 23.05
C LEU A 483 -9.56 22.18 22.66
N LEU A 484 -8.91 21.27 23.37
CA LEU A 484 -7.58 20.79 23.05
C LEU A 484 -7.66 19.57 22.13
N TRP A 485 -6.87 19.58 21.07
CA TRP A 485 -6.72 18.47 20.13
C TRP A 485 -5.27 18.04 20.02
N PHE A 486 -5.05 16.75 19.78
CA PHE A 486 -3.74 16.16 19.52
C PHE A 486 -3.75 15.36 18.22
N ASN A 487 -2.69 15.41 17.43
CA ASN A 487 -2.53 14.60 16.24
C ASN A 487 -1.56 13.45 16.51
N GLY A 488 -2.06 12.21 16.61
CA GLY A 488 -1.22 11.04 16.90
C GLY A 488 -0.26 10.66 15.77
N GLY A 489 -0.56 11.03 14.53
CA GLY A 489 0.30 10.76 13.37
C GLY A 489 1.45 11.75 13.22
N SER A 490 1.21 13.03 13.54
CA SER A 490 2.24 14.07 13.42
C SER A 490 2.90 14.44 14.75
N GLY A 491 2.25 14.25 15.90
CA GLY A 491 2.67 14.75 17.22
C GLY A 491 2.30 16.22 17.47
N GLN A 492 1.36 16.79 16.71
CA GLN A 492 0.94 18.19 16.83
C GLN A 492 -0.19 18.36 17.86
N ALA A 493 -0.32 19.56 18.43
CA ALA A 493 -1.48 19.94 19.25
C ALA A 493 -2.23 21.11 18.61
N ALA A 494 -3.50 21.30 18.92
CA ALA A 494 -4.27 22.45 18.48
C ALA A 494 -5.27 22.90 19.54
N VAL A 495 -5.42 24.21 19.72
CA VAL A 495 -6.44 24.78 20.61
C VAL A 495 -7.52 25.43 19.74
N TRP A 496 -8.74 24.91 19.86
CA TRP A 496 -9.90 25.39 19.14
C TRP A 496 -10.78 26.20 20.07
N THR A 497 -11.26 27.35 19.59
CA THR A 497 -12.30 28.11 20.29
C THR A 497 -13.67 27.71 19.78
N VAL A 498 -14.59 27.38 20.68
CA VAL A 498 -16.02 27.23 20.38
C VAL A 498 -16.71 28.57 20.64
N ASN A 499 -17.57 29.00 19.72
CA ASN A 499 -18.24 30.30 19.83
C ASN A 499 -19.21 30.36 21.03
N ASN A 500 -19.46 31.57 21.53
CA ASN A 500 -20.30 31.79 22.71
C ASN A 500 -21.78 31.45 22.50
N ASN A 501 -22.20 31.25 21.24
CA ASN A 501 -23.59 30.98 20.91
C ASN A 501 -23.90 29.48 20.82
N PHE A 502 -22.87 28.62 20.88
CA PHE A 502 -22.99 27.17 20.85
C PHE A 502 -23.89 26.62 19.72
N ASN A 503 -23.99 27.38 18.62
CA ASN A 503 -24.89 27.10 17.51
C ASN A 503 -24.09 26.92 16.21
N LEU A 504 -24.54 25.98 15.37
CA LEU A 504 -24.00 25.64 14.06
C LEU A 504 -24.36 26.70 13.00
N ALA A 505 -23.87 27.93 13.16
CA ALA A 505 -23.75 28.86 12.05
C ALA A 505 -22.32 28.79 11.51
N MET A 506 -22.09 27.85 10.57
CA MET A 506 -20.83 27.68 9.82
C MET A 506 -19.57 27.84 10.69
N PHE A 507 -19.39 26.95 11.67
CA PHE A 507 -18.08 26.79 12.28
C PHE A 507 -17.08 26.38 11.19
N ASN A 508 -16.14 27.27 10.86
CA ASN A 508 -14.97 26.95 10.04
C ASN A 508 -13.85 26.54 11.00
N PRO A 509 -13.66 25.24 11.30
CA PRO A 509 -12.69 24.78 12.29
C PRO A 509 -11.23 25.11 11.93
N VAL A 510 -10.95 25.50 10.69
CA VAL A 510 -9.59 25.69 10.19
C VAL A 510 -9.12 27.15 10.25
N SER A 511 -10.02 28.15 10.34
CA SER A 511 -9.59 29.55 10.26
C SER A 511 -9.16 30.17 11.60
N ASN A 512 -9.44 29.53 12.75
CA ASN A 512 -9.17 30.08 14.09
C ASN A 512 -8.40 29.15 15.05
N ALA A 513 -8.00 27.95 14.61
CA ALA A 513 -7.24 27.03 15.46
C ALA A 513 -5.74 27.37 15.44
N VAL A 514 -5.15 27.56 16.61
CA VAL A 514 -3.69 27.69 16.72
C VAL A 514 -3.10 26.29 16.88
N VAL A 515 -2.23 25.90 15.95
CA VAL A 515 -1.56 24.61 15.93
C VAL A 515 -0.14 24.75 16.50
N PHE A 516 0.24 23.81 17.36
CA PHE A 516 1.52 23.72 18.03
C PHE A 516 2.27 22.44 17.61
N GLY A 517 3.60 22.50 17.65
CA GLY A 517 4.45 21.37 17.32
C GLY A 517 4.48 21.01 15.83
N PRO A 518 4.93 19.79 15.48
CA PRO A 518 5.20 18.70 16.40
C PRO A 518 6.45 18.94 17.24
N VAL A 519 6.44 18.46 18.48
CA VAL A 519 7.60 18.53 19.39
C VAL A 519 8.02 17.09 19.66
N PRO A 520 9.11 16.58 19.07
CA PRO A 520 9.49 15.17 19.17
C PRO A 520 9.64 14.71 20.62
N GLY A 521 8.98 13.60 20.97
CA GLY A 521 8.99 13.03 22.32
C GLY A 521 8.10 13.74 23.33
N TRP A 522 7.37 14.78 22.92
CA TRP A 522 6.41 15.49 23.75
C TRP A 522 5.00 15.31 23.24
N ARG A 523 4.09 15.08 24.16
CA ARG A 523 2.66 14.99 23.93
C ARG A 523 1.96 16.08 24.73
N VAL A 524 0.82 16.56 24.22
CA VAL A 524 -0.01 17.50 24.95
C VAL A 524 -0.98 16.71 25.83
N GLN A 525 -1.07 17.08 27.10
CA GLN A 525 -1.78 16.34 28.12
C GLN A 525 -3.09 17.02 28.54
N ALA A 526 -3.03 18.32 28.87
CA ALA A 526 -4.16 19.03 29.46
C ALA A 526 -4.19 20.52 29.06
N LEU A 527 -5.37 21.14 29.21
CA LEU A 527 -5.66 22.54 28.94
C LEU A 527 -6.37 23.16 30.15
N ALA A 528 -5.83 24.25 30.67
CA ALA A 528 -6.52 25.09 31.64
C ALA A 528 -6.73 26.51 31.10
N VAL A 529 -7.67 27.24 31.69
CA VAL A 529 -7.88 28.66 31.39
C VAL A 529 -7.99 29.44 32.70
N SER A 530 -7.19 30.50 32.83
CA SER A 530 -7.24 31.36 34.02
C SER A 530 -8.53 32.18 34.12
N PRO A 531 -8.85 32.74 35.30
CA PRO A 531 -9.93 33.73 35.45
C PRO A 531 -9.78 34.98 34.57
N THR A 532 -8.58 35.28 34.10
CA THR A 532 -8.27 36.37 33.16
C THR A 532 -8.23 35.91 31.70
N ASP A 533 -8.76 34.72 31.41
CA ASP A 533 -8.91 34.14 30.08
C ASP A 533 -7.58 33.77 29.38
N VAL A 534 -6.54 33.50 30.17
CA VAL A 534 -5.22 33.08 29.70
C VAL A 534 -5.17 31.54 29.63
N PRO A 535 -5.02 30.93 28.45
CA PRO A 535 -4.95 29.47 28.31
C PRO A 535 -3.56 28.92 28.64
N TRP A 536 -3.54 27.74 29.24
CA TRP A 536 -2.35 27.03 29.68
C TRP A 536 -2.36 25.63 29.10
N LEU A 537 -1.30 25.23 28.40
CA LEU A 537 -1.13 23.90 27.82
C LEU A 537 -0.07 23.12 28.59
N LEU A 538 -0.45 21.99 29.14
CA LEU A 538 0.48 21.03 29.74
C LEU A 538 0.95 20.05 28.67
N TRP A 539 2.26 19.87 28.60
CA TRP A 539 2.93 18.87 27.78
C TRP A 539 3.67 17.90 28.68
N ASP A 540 3.63 16.62 28.34
CA ASP A 540 4.38 15.54 28.97
C ASP A 540 5.39 14.95 27.98
N HIS A 541 6.52 14.45 28.47
CA HIS A 541 7.53 13.82 27.63
C HIS A 541 7.47 12.29 27.77
N ASP A 542 7.18 11.61 26.65
CA ASP A 542 6.78 10.20 26.53
C ASP A 542 7.73 9.15 27.16
N SER A 543 8.95 9.54 27.53
CA SER A 543 9.99 8.61 28.02
C SER A 543 10.80 9.11 29.20
N THR A 544 10.72 10.40 29.54
CA THR A 544 11.54 11.00 30.58
C THR A 544 10.72 11.42 31.80
N GLY A 545 9.38 11.48 31.68
CA GLY A 545 8.50 12.03 32.70
C GLY A 545 8.65 13.54 32.90
N GLN A 546 9.36 14.24 32.00
CA GLN A 546 9.43 15.70 32.02
C GLN A 546 8.09 16.31 31.63
N ALA A 547 7.80 17.49 32.18
CA ALA A 547 6.63 18.27 31.81
C ALA A 547 7.03 19.65 31.29
N ALA A 548 6.20 20.26 30.46
CA ALA A 548 6.33 21.65 30.06
C ALA A 548 4.97 22.32 30.10
N LEU A 549 4.91 23.53 30.64
CA LEU A 549 3.70 24.33 30.64
C LEU A 549 3.88 25.53 29.73
N TRP A 550 3.01 25.63 28.73
CA TRP A 550 2.97 26.77 27.83
C TRP A 550 1.79 27.67 28.20
N THR A 551 2.06 28.94 28.42
CA THR A 551 1.00 29.95 28.51
C THR A 551 0.76 30.54 27.13
N LEU A 552 -0.52 30.79 26.83
CA LEU A 552 -0.96 31.34 25.56
C LEU A 552 -1.53 32.75 25.77
N ASN A 553 -1.57 33.55 24.70
CA ASN A 553 -2.39 34.75 24.65
C ASN A 553 -3.88 34.38 24.61
N THR A 554 -4.76 35.36 24.85
CA THR A 554 -6.23 35.16 24.82
C THR A 554 -6.75 34.68 23.47
N ASP A 555 -6.00 34.95 22.38
CA ASP A 555 -6.26 34.46 21.01
C ASP A 555 -5.68 33.06 20.74
N ASN A 556 -5.20 32.36 21.77
CA ASN A 556 -4.55 31.05 21.75
C ASN A 556 -3.17 31.02 21.10
N THR A 557 -2.55 32.16 20.75
CA THR A 557 -1.17 32.15 20.24
C THR A 557 -0.17 31.91 21.37
N PHE A 558 0.97 31.27 21.07
CA PHE A 558 2.01 31.01 22.06
C PHE A 558 2.52 32.31 22.71
N LEU A 559 2.58 32.35 24.04
CA LEU A 559 3.11 33.48 24.80
C LEU A 559 4.44 33.12 25.47
N ASN A 560 4.48 32.07 26.27
CA ASN A 560 5.68 31.63 26.98
C ASN A 560 5.66 30.13 27.29
N GLY A 561 6.82 29.54 27.60
CA GLY A 561 6.95 28.13 27.98
C GLY A 561 7.93 27.94 29.12
N ALA A 562 7.57 27.08 30.07
CA ALA A 562 8.41 26.66 31.19
C ALA A 562 8.54 25.13 31.23
N GLY A 563 9.75 24.62 31.45
CA GLY A 563 10.01 23.19 31.60
C GLY A 563 10.13 22.80 33.08
N TYR A 564 9.64 21.61 33.41
CA TYR A 564 9.64 21.02 34.74
C TYR A 564 10.20 19.61 34.69
N THR A 565 11.11 19.32 35.62
CA THR A 565 11.67 17.98 35.81
C THR A 565 10.96 17.28 36.96
N PRO A 566 10.57 16.01 36.84
CA PRO A 566 9.89 15.29 37.91
C PRO A 566 10.79 15.17 39.15
N LEU A 567 10.17 14.91 40.32
CA LEU A 567 10.90 14.71 41.58
C LEU A 567 11.89 13.53 41.48
N THR A 568 11.45 12.40 40.90
CA THR A 568 12.23 11.18 40.66
C THR A 568 11.70 10.46 39.41
N SER A 569 12.29 9.32 39.02
CA SER A 569 11.70 8.44 38.00
C SER A 569 10.32 7.93 38.44
N GLY A 570 9.40 7.78 37.50
CA GLY A 570 8.07 7.20 37.74
C GLY A 570 6.95 8.22 37.94
N TRP A 571 7.27 9.51 37.95
CA TRP A 571 6.28 10.59 37.99
C TRP A 571 5.90 11.05 36.59
N THR A 572 4.61 11.29 36.40
CA THR A 572 4.02 11.82 35.17
C THR A 572 3.15 13.02 35.51
N ALA A 573 3.16 14.04 34.65
CA ALA A 573 2.29 15.19 34.82
C ALA A 573 0.96 14.89 34.15
N GLU A 574 -0.13 14.94 34.91
CA GLU A 574 -1.41 14.39 34.46
C GLU A 574 -2.42 15.47 34.09
N GLU A 575 -2.47 16.57 34.87
CA GLU A 575 -3.53 17.57 34.74
C GLU A 575 -3.05 18.93 35.26
N VAL A 576 -3.64 20.02 34.74
CA VAL A 576 -3.34 21.39 35.20
C VAL A 576 -4.64 22.17 35.36
N THR A 577 -4.71 23.02 36.38
CA THR A 577 -5.82 23.98 36.58
C THR A 577 -5.25 25.33 37.00
N VAL A 578 -6.04 26.40 36.90
CA VAL A 578 -5.70 27.73 37.42
C VAL A 578 -6.72 28.12 38.48
N ALA A 579 -6.30 28.09 39.74
CA ALA A 579 -7.17 28.37 40.86
C ALA A 579 -7.55 29.87 40.94
N SER A 580 -8.53 30.18 41.79
CA SER A 580 -9.04 31.53 42.00
C SER A 580 -8.01 32.53 42.55
N ASP A 581 -6.91 32.04 43.12
CA ASP A 581 -5.76 32.85 43.53
C ASP A 581 -4.88 33.32 42.35
N GLY A 582 -5.19 32.89 41.13
CA GLY A 582 -4.46 33.19 39.91
C GLY A 582 -3.20 32.34 39.70
N ASN A 583 -2.88 31.42 40.63
CA ASN A 583 -1.79 30.48 40.48
C ASN A 583 -2.31 29.16 39.90
N GLY A 584 -1.52 28.54 39.03
CA GLY A 584 -1.81 27.21 38.56
C GLY A 584 -1.49 26.14 39.58
N ARG A 585 -2.21 25.03 39.49
CA ARG A 585 -1.93 23.78 40.17
C ARG A 585 -1.60 22.74 39.11
N LEU A 586 -0.46 22.10 39.22
CA LEU A 586 -0.01 21.04 38.33
C LEU A 586 -0.02 19.72 39.11
N LEU A 587 -0.84 18.78 38.67
CA LEU A 587 -0.92 17.44 39.24
C LEU A 587 0.15 16.55 38.62
N TRP A 588 0.90 15.91 39.50
CA TRP A 588 1.77 14.81 39.18
C TRP A 588 1.23 13.53 39.81
N ASP A 589 1.15 12.45 39.06
CA ASP A 589 0.92 11.11 39.57
C ASP A 589 2.21 10.30 39.53
N ASN A 590 2.26 9.23 40.30
CA ASN A 590 3.38 8.29 40.30
C ASN A 590 2.85 6.86 40.22
N THR A 591 3.59 6.02 39.50
CA THR A 591 3.39 4.57 39.41
C THR A 591 3.30 3.84 40.76
N ASP A 592 3.79 4.43 41.86
CA ASP A 592 3.66 3.88 43.23
C ASP A 592 2.34 4.24 43.93
N GLY A 593 1.44 4.98 43.26
CA GLY A 593 0.15 5.42 43.77
C GLY A 593 0.20 6.72 44.59
N THR A 594 1.34 7.40 44.66
CA THR A 594 1.44 8.76 45.20
C THR A 594 1.05 9.82 44.17
N ALA A 595 0.67 11.00 44.65
CA ALA A 595 0.43 12.17 43.83
C ALA A 595 1.10 13.41 44.45
N ALA A 596 1.42 14.42 43.65
CA ALA A 596 1.96 15.69 44.13
C ALA A 596 1.28 16.84 43.40
N ILE A 597 0.96 17.91 44.12
CA ILE A 597 0.42 19.14 43.52
C ILE A 597 1.50 20.21 43.61
N TRP A 598 1.89 20.76 42.46
CA TRP A 598 2.84 21.86 42.38
C TRP A 598 2.10 23.17 42.16
N THR A 599 2.55 24.22 42.85
CA THR A 599 1.98 25.57 42.69
C THR A 599 2.87 26.40 41.80
N ILE A 600 2.28 26.97 40.75
CA ILE A 600 3.00 27.64 39.66
C ILE A 600 2.34 29.00 39.34
N ASN A 601 3.15 30.01 39.02
CA ASN A 601 2.68 31.35 38.66
C ASN A 601 3.31 31.81 37.36
N GLY A 602 2.51 31.93 36.29
CA GLY A 602 2.98 32.40 34.99
C GLY A 602 4.17 31.61 34.44
N GLY A 603 4.25 30.31 34.72
CA GLY A 603 5.36 29.42 34.36
C GLY A 603 6.49 29.32 35.41
N SER A 604 6.52 30.20 36.42
CA SER A 604 7.48 30.11 37.52
C SER A 604 7.00 29.14 38.59
N LEU A 605 7.83 28.18 38.98
CA LEU A 605 7.55 27.29 40.09
C LEU A 605 7.63 28.07 41.40
N LEU A 606 6.49 28.25 42.07
CA LEU A 606 6.44 28.92 43.38
C LEU A 606 6.74 27.95 44.51
N ASP A 607 6.29 26.70 44.36
CA ASP A 607 6.49 25.66 45.35
C ASP A 607 6.55 24.28 44.69
N MET A 608 7.62 23.52 44.97
CA MET A 608 7.87 22.20 44.41
C MET A 608 7.51 21.13 45.44
N GLY A 609 6.35 20.49 45.27
CA GLY A 609 5.98 19.32 46.06
C GLY A 609 5.81 19.56 47.56
N ALA A 610 5.33 20.75 47.99
CA ALA A 610 5.03 20.98 49.41
C ALA A 610 3.96 20.04 49.99
N SER A 611 3.25 19.29 49.15
CA SER A 611 2.33 18.24 49.61
C SER A 611 2.32 17.08 48.62
N VAL A 612 3.01 16.01 49.01
CA VAL A 612 2.88 14.68 48.39
C VAL A 612 1.74 13.95 49.12
N TYR A 613 0.79 13.45 48.35
CA TYR A 613 -0.40 12.75 48.81
C TYR A 613 -0.28 11.25 48.54
N GLY A 614 -0.88 10.45 49.40
CA GLY A 614 -0.84 8.99 49.28
C GLY A 614 0.47 8.34 49.76
N PRO A 615 0.77 7.10 49.34
CA PRO A 615 0.03 6.35 48.34
C PRO A 615 -1.38 6.01 48.82
N PHE A 616 -2.38 6.31 48.00
CA PHE A 616 -3.74 5.89 48.29
C PHE A 616 -3.92 4.48 47.70
N ALA A 617 -3.80 3.46 48.55
CA ALA A 617 -3.65 2.08 48.08
C ALA A 617 -4.76 1.65 47.10
N GLY A 618 -4.35 1.26 45.88
CA GLY A 618 -5.27 0.82 44.82
C GLY A 618 -5.92 1.96 44.03
N PHE A 619 -5.55 3.21 44.29
CA PHE A 619 -6.02 4.40 43.59
C PHE A 619 -4.89 5.12 42.85
N THR A 620 -5.27 5.89 41.84
CA THR A 620 -4.42 6.75 41.05
C THR A 620 -5.08 8.12 40.96
N ALA A 621 -4.31 9.19 41.12
CA ALA A 621 -4.81 10.55 40.94
C ALA A 621 -4.94 10.84 39.43
N VAL A 622 -6.08 11.40 39.02
CA VAL A 622 -6.44 11.49 37.58
C VAL A 622 -6.97 12.85 37.16
N ALA A 623 -7.41 13.68 38.11
CA ALA A 623 -7.90 15.03 37.81
C ALA A 623 -7.68 15.96 39.00
N LEU A 624 -7.55 17.25 38.74
CA LEU A 624 -7.65 18.28 39.77
C LEU A 624 -8.41 19.51 39.24
N GLU A 625 -9.06 20.23 40.16
CA GLU A 625 -9.64 21.54 39.84
C GLU A 625 -9.52 22.53 41.00
N GLY A 626 -9.19 23.79 40.70
CA GLY A 626 -9.15 24.87 41.68
C GLY A 626 -10.48 25.60 41.79
N GLY A 627 -11.10 25.62 42.97
CA GLY A 627 -12.37 26.31 43.21
C GLY A 627 -12.25 27.81 43.54
N GLY A 628 -13.37 28.51 43.44
CA GLY A 628 -13.53 29.91 43.87
C GLY A 628 -13.49 30.09 45.40
N ASP A 629 -13.64 29.01 46.15
CA ASP A 629 -13.55 28.94 47.62
C ASP A 629 -12.11 28.83 48.14
N GLY A 630 -11.12 28.82 47.25
CA GLY A 630 -9.70 28.68 47.60
C GLY A 630 -9.29 27.24 47.92
N LEU A 631 -10.15 26.25 47.64
CA LEU A 631 -9.84 24.83 47.78
C LEU A 631 -9.52 24.20 46.43
N THR A 632 -8.56 23.27 46.42
CA THR A 632 -8.26 22.42 45.26
C THR A 632 -8.97 21.07 45.45
N ARG A 633 -9.71 20.62 44.45
CA ARG A 633 -10.27 19.27 44.37
C ARG A 633 -9.22 18.38 43.74
N LEU A 634 -8.87 17.28 44.40
CA LEU A 634 -8.03 16.22 43.85
C LEU A 634 -8.86 14.97 43.72
N VAL A 635 -8.91 14.39 42.52
CA VAL A 635 -9.70 13.21 42.22
C VAL A 635 -8.83 11.99 42.06
N TRP A 636 -9.24 10.92 42.72
CA TRP A 636 -8.61 9.61 42.66
C TRP A 636 -9.57 8.60 42.05
N THR A 637 -9.06 7.67 41.27
CA THR A 637 -9.81 6.51 40.75
C THR A 637 -9.12 5.21 41.14
N SER A 638 -9.89 4.20 41.52
CA SER A 638 -9.37 2.86 41.79
C SER A 638 -9.44 1.97 40.56
N SER A 639 -8.63 0.91 40.55
CA SER A 639 -8.71 -0.12 39.50
C SER A 639 -10.07 -0.84 39.48
N GLY A 640 -10.88 -0.71 40.54
CA GLY A 640 -12.24 -1.23 40.64
C GLY A 640 -13.33 -0.22 40.28
N GLY A 641 -12.97 0.97 39.77
CA GLY A 641 -13.92 2.02 39.37
C GLY A 641 -14.51 2.82 40.53
N THR A 642 -13.97 2.70 41.75
CA THR A 642 -14.32 3.58 42.87
C THR A 642 -13.61 4.91 42.71
N GLN A 643 -14.30 6.02 42.93
CA GLN A 643 -13.67 7.34 42.89
C GLN A 643 -13.61 7.97 44.28
N ALA A 644 -12.67 8.89 44.47
CA ALA A 644 -12.58 9.71 45.68
C ALA A 644 -12.27 11.15 45.31
N VAL A 645 -12.87 12.10 46.04
CA VAL A 645 -12.59 13.53 45.90
C VAL A 645 -12.06 14.05 47.21
N TRP A 646 -10.93 14.74 47.16
CA TRP A 646 -10.25 15.35 48.28
C TRP A 646 -10.31 16.87 48.13
N LEU A 647 -10.70 17.60 49.17
CA LEU A 647 -10.58 19.05 49.24
C LEU A 647 -9.29 19.42 49.96
N ILE A 648 -8.48 20.23 49.30
CA ILE A 648 -7.14 20.62 49.76
C ILE A 648 -7.10 22.14 49.90
N ASP A 649 -6.66 22.65 51.04
CA ASP A 649 -6.53 24.09 51.25
C ASP A 649 -5.30 24.69 50.52
N ALA A 650 -5.21 26.02 50.51
CA ALA A 650 -4.11 26.73 49.88
C ALA A 650 -2.72 26.44 50.51
N SER A 651 -2.67 25.85 51.70
CA SER A 651 -1.42 25.42 52.35
C SER A 651 -1.06 23.96 52.03
N GLY A 652 -1.88 23.28 51.22
CA GLY A 652 -1.67 21.89 50.81
C GLY A 652 -2.25 20.84 51.76
N PHE A 653 -2.97 21.24 52.82
CA PHE A 653 -3.56 20.29 53.76
C PHE A 653 -4.93 19.79 53.28
N LEU A 654 -5.16 18.48 53.44
CA LEU A 654 -6.46 17.86 53.24
C LEU A 654 -7.46 18.38 54.29
N THR A 655 -8.54 19.03 53.84
CA THR A 655 -9.60 19.56 54.72
C THR A 655 -10.76 18.58 54.85
N SER A 656 -11.14 17.93 53.75
CA SER A 656 -12.20 16.91 53.72
C SER A 656 -11.99 15.96 52.54
N SER A 657 -12.62 14.79 52.60
CA SER A 657 -12.62 13.83 51.50
C SER A 657 -13.90 13.00 51.50
N THR A 658 -14.32 12.55 50.33
CA THR A 658 -15.37 11.55 50.16
C THR A 658 -14.93 10.47 49.18
N THR A 659 -15.54 9.30 49.28
CA THR A 659 -15.40 8.20 48.32
C THR A 659 -16.78 7.81 47.84
N PHE A 660 -16.91 7.54 46.56
CA PHE A 660 -18.15 7.07 45.98
C PHE A 660 -17.87 5.93 45.02
N SER A 661 -18.78 4.97 45.02
CA SER A 661 -18.81 3.82 44.12
C SER A 661 -20.17 3.81 43.45
N PHE A 662 -20.22 3.42 42.19
CA PHE A 662 -21.47 3.09 41.51
C PHE A 662 -22.16 1.90 42.15
#